data_AF-A0A0M3DGK1-F1
#
_entry.id   AF-A0A0M3DGK1-F1
#
_cell.length_a   1.000
_cell.length_b   1.000
_cell.length_c   1.000
_cell.angle_alpha   90.00
_cell.angle_beta   90.00
_cell.angle_gamma   90.00
#
_symmetry.space_group_name_H-M   'P 1'
#
loop_
_entity.id
_entity.type
_entity.pdbx_description
1 polymer ?
#
loop_
_entity_poly.entity_id
_entity_poly.type
_entity_poly.pdbx_seq_one_letter_code
_entity_poly.pdbx_strand_id
1 'polypeptide(L)'
;MNIEYEVIVKYNSDVKRLENELNIFVEILSPTYAIITSTSQVDLERLIDYPEIEYVERPFILETQDIQSFSSTGITSFKRNTSLNGEGTILGIIDSGIDHTLPIFKFEDGTSKILYYWDQSIDGNPPEGFNHGTVYTNENINEAIVQTTSLHGTHVASIAASIANKANIIAVRVGRRQVDTFSKSTEFMRAIKFILDKALDLKMPVAINISYGSNEGSHRGLSLFERYIDDMSLFWKNNIVVAAGNNASKGSHKRITLRNGVTQEVELVVGANEKILNLNIWPNYADEFSVLLRNPSNRNTQELSRQNPNINNRLGTTTINGVFYEVPPYSLLRRVTIQMSSLTQITPGIWTLVFTPKDIIEGTIDIYLPTAEGLSKDTRFLEPSEILTVTVPGTANQVITVGSFNSRTDDRSSFSGEGDFENGVYKPDLLAPGEDIISFLPGGTLGALTGTSMATPHVTGVCSLLMQWGIVEGNDPFLYSQKTKAMLNQSAKRSNNRVYPNSSYGYGLLNLNNLNLEYLSRNLDENGNYRLENNVSEAILVDHDKNFPEELVNFLYPFNSIRLSENYTLMFFDTLRREYIEDILKLNSVFIIENVVPITPLGEITRGIEDGVIAKEDIGVNFFKTNPNLTLLGSGTLIAIIDTGIDYLHQDFIYPDGTSKILYLWDQSKDGNPPNGFFIGTEYTREDINKAISENDASLSEDEEGHGTMISGICAGLGSINREYEGVAPEAELIVVKLAKVSGFYTSAMMETAISYVYDIVSRLQRPTIINISMGSNLLAGYASNTNDKKTYFTNGLSIVAAAGNEGNTQTHISGNINRAGEVVDVELEIIEEEENLVVEVWMSRPDRINLLIITPSGEESKVLDLSNYDEVKGIFDLENTEYIIRYSYPTSYSGQEHTTVILKNAKRGIWKLRLEGAYISEGIYNIYLPNRVFLNPGTKFKESNPAYTINYLAVREDVITIGTYDSINKSVWPASSRGPNIIGGMKPDVIAPGVNIIGPYPKNNYATVTGSSAAGAHASGVIALYYQYVMVEDYYRNRGFMQKARTYMQGGATRIKGIEYPNNTSGYGSLDFRGMFDQLK
;
A
#
# COMPACT_ATOMS: atom_id res chain seq x y z
N MET A 1 -24.75 20.72 27.14
CA MET A 1 -23.53 20.28 26.45
C MET A 1 -23.64 20.79 25.04
N ASN A 2 -22.63 21.48 24.53
CA ASN A 2 -22.49 21.60 23.07
C ASN A 2 -22.08 20.22 22.56
N ILE A 3 -22.56 19.83 21.39
CA ILE A 3 -22.10 18.61 20.73
C ILE A 3 -21.03 19.04 19.75
N GLU A 4 -19.79 18.75 20.08
CA GLU A 4 -18.67 18.86 19.14
C GLU A 4 -18.66 17.61 18.28
N TYR A 5 -18.89 17.83 16.99
CA TYR A 5 -18.75 16.86 15.93
C TYR A 5 -17.31 16.95 15.42
N GLU A 6 -16.73 15.81 15.04
CA GLU A 6 -15.39 15.74 14.48
C GLU A 6 -15.36 14.75 13.33
N VAL A 7 -14.43 14.95 12.41
CA VAL A 7 -14.17 14.09 11.27
C VAL A 7 -12.68 14.01 10.98
N ILE A 8 -12.23 12.84 10.55
CA ILE A 8 -10.93 12.65 9.94
C ILE A 8 -11.04 13.16 8.50
N VAL A 9 -10.12 14.02 8.10
CA VAL A 9 -10.11 14.66 6.78
C VAL A 9 -8.81 14.35 6.08
N LYS A 10 -8.90 13.93 4.81
CA LYS A 10 -7.75 13.94 3.91
C LYS A 10 -7.85 15.16 2.99
N TYR A 11 -6.73 15.83 2.74
CA TYR A 11 -6.67 17.14 2.09
C TYR A 11 -5.42 17.31 1.21
N ASN A 12 -5.47 18.25 0.25
CA ASN A 12 -4.42 18.43 -0.77
C ASN A 12 -3.70 19.79 -0.78
N SER A 13 -4.21 20.81 -0.07
CA SER A 13 -3.72 22.19 -0.11
C SER A 13 -3.99 22.94 1.21
N ASP A 14 -4.14 24.27 1.25
CA ASP A 14 -4.30 25.02 2.50
C ASP A 14 -5.69 24.85 3.13
N VAL A 15 -5.89 23.72 3.80
CA VAL A 15 -7.09 23.37 4.55
C VAL A 15 -7.37 24.32 5.73
N LYS A 16 -6.38 25.07 6.24
CA LYS A 16 -6.59 26.04 7.33
C LYS A 16 -7.33 27.30 6.87
N ARG A 17 -7.31 27.63 5.58
CA ARG A 17 -8.11 28.76 5.06
C ARG A 17 -9.60 28.63 5.41
N LEU A 18 -10.10 27.39 5.51
CA LEU A 18 -11.50 27.05 5.79
C LEU A 18 -11.98 27.50 7.18
N GLU A 19 -11.08 27.70 8.16
CA GLU A 19 -11.39 28.27 9.49
C GLU A 19 -11.93 29.70 9.40
N ASN A 20 -11.70 30.40 8.27
CA ASN A 20 -12.20 31.75 8.02
C ASN A 20 -13.56 31.77 7.30
N GLU A 21 -14.01 30.63 6.74
CA GLU A 21 -15.25 30.50 5.97
C GLU A 21 -16.33 29.66 6.67
N LEU A 22 -15.92 28.69 7.49
CA LEU A 22 -16.79 27.78 8.22
C LEU A 22 -16.51 27.88 9.73
N ASN A 23 -17.52 27.61 10.56
CA ASN A 23 -17.37 27.58 12.02
C ASN A 23 -16.72 26.25 12.46
N ILE A 24 -15.45 26.06 12.11
CA ILE A 24 -14.67 24.84 12.28
C ILE A 24 -13.30 25.13 12.92
N PHE A 25 -12.60 24.09 13.34
CA PHE A 25 -11.18 24.12 13.71
C PHE A 25 -10.43 22.96 13.03
N VAL A 26 -9.17 23.18 12.63
CA VAL A 26 -8.38 22.28 11.76
C VAL A 26 -7.04 21.90 12.39
N GLU A 27 -6.98 20.68 12.93
CA GLU A 27 -5.75 20.07 13.48
C GLU A 27 -5.00 19.32 12.37
N ILE A 28 -3.92 19.91 11.84
CA ILE A 28 -3.07 19.26 10.83
C ILE A 28 -2.25 18.12 11.49
N LEU A 29 -2.39 16.90 10.98
CA LEU A 29 -1.65 15.74 11.44
C LEU A 29 -0.42 15.45 10.57
N SER A 30 -0.55 15.59 9.27
CA SER A 30 0.53 15.46 8.29
C SER A 30 0.23 16.38 7.09
N PRO A 31 1.11 16.50 6.07
CA PRO A 31 0.82 17.27 4.86
C PRO A 31 -0.44 16.84 4.09
N THR A 32 -1.06 15.71 4.44
CA THR A 32 -2.23 15.15 3.74
C THR A 32 -3.42 14.80 4.65
N TYR A 33 -3.27 14.72 5.98
CA TYR A 33 -4.39 14.44 6.89
C TYR A 33 -4.55 15.52 7.96
N ALA A 34 -5.80 15.84 8.27
CA ALA A 34 -6.20 16.72 9.36
C ALA A 34 -7.37 16.11 10.14
N ILE A 35 -7.65 16.62 11.33
CA ILE A 35 -8.93 16.42 12.02
C ILE A 35 -9.66 17.76 12.00
N ILE A 36 -10.90 17.75 11.51
CA ILE A 36 -11.76 18.94 11.52
C ILE A 36 -12.86 18.77 12.55
N THR A 37 -12.98 19.75 13.45
CA THR A 37 -13.95 19.76 14.56
C THR A 37 -14.90 20.94 14.40
N SER A 38 -16.19 20.76 14.71
CA SER A 38 -17.20 21.82 14.69
C SER A 38 -18.30 21.62 15.73
N THR A 39 -18.94 22.71 16.14
CA THR A 39 -20.19 22.70 16.92
C THR A 39 -21.44 22.50 16.05
N SER A 40 -21.27 22.40 14.73
CA SER A 40 -22.33 22.32 13.72
C SER A 40 -22.11 21.12 12.79
N GLN A 41 -23.05 20.18 12.76
CA GLN A 41 -22.99 19.05 11.83
C GLN A 41 -23.08 19.51 10.36
N VAL A 42 -23.85 20.57 10.09
CA VAL A 42 -24.06 21.11 8.74
C VAL A 42 -22.76 21.70 8.17
N ASP A 43 -21.92 22.32 9.00
CA ASP A 43 -20.64 22.87 8.53
C ASP A 43 -19.60 21.78 8.27
N LEU A 44 -19.71 20.60 8.91
CA LEU A 44 -18.92 19.42 8.51
C LEU A 44 -19.46 18.75 7.25
N GLU A 45 -20.78 18.74 7.04
CA GLU A 45 -21.41 18.21 5.82
C GLU A 45 -21.04 19.04 4.58
N ARG A 46 -20.82 20.35 4.75
CA ARG A 46 -20.32 21.27 3.71
C ARG A 46 -18.83 21.12 3.36
N LEU A 47 -18.03 20.35 4.12
CA LEU A 47 -16.61 20.18 3.81
C LEU A 47 -16.38 19.55 2.43
N ILE A 48 -17.29 18.67 1.98
CA ILE A 48 -17.17 18.00 0.68
C ILE A 48 -17.34 18.94 -0.53
N ASP A 49 -17.82 20.16 -0.31
CA ASP A 49 -17.98 21.19 -1.35
C ASP A 49 -16.65 21.90 -1.69
N TYR A 50 -15.60 21.71 -0.87
CA TYR A 50 -14.34 22.44 -0.95
C TYR A 50 -13.24 21.65 -1.69
N PRO A 51 -12.54 22.23 -2.68
CA PRO A 51 -11.53 21.52 -3.47
C PRO A 51 -10.28 21.11 -2.66
N GLU A 52 -10.05 21.76 -1.51
CA GLU A 52 -8.99 21.38 -0.54
C GLU A 52 -9.22 19.99 0.05
N ILE A 53 -10.48 19.54 0.13
CA ILE A 53 -10.93 18.35 0.87
C ILE A 53 -11.00 17.16 -0.09
N GLU A 54 -10.12 16.18 0.09
CA GLU A 54 -10.14 14.92 -0.68
C GLU A 54 -11.21 13.99 -0.13
N TYR A 55 -11.24 13.72 1.18
CA TYR A 55 -12.25 12.85 1.77
C TYR A 55 -12.50 13.13 3.25
N VAL A 56 -13.68 12.73 3.73
CA VAL A 56 -14.16 12.93 5.10
C VAL A 56 -14.64 11.60 5.68
N GLU A 57 -13.97 11.11 6.72
CA GLU A 57 -14.30 9.89 7.47
C GLU A 57 -14.77 10.25 8.89
N ARG A 58 -15.83 9.58 9.37
CA ARG A 58 -16.26 9.71 10.77
C ARG A 58 -15.37 8.82 11.66
N PRO A 59 -14.97 9.29 12.86
CA PRO A 59 -14.17 8.49 13.78
C PRO A 59 -14.85 7.17 14.12
N PHE A 60 -14.06 6.11 14.27
CA PHE A 60 -14.49 4.86 14.88
C PHE A 60 -14.42 4.97 16.40
N ILE A 61 -15.28 4.22 17.09
CA ILE A 61 -15.17 3.98 18.53
C ILE A 61 -14.25 2.76 18.75
N LEU A 62 -13.22 2.92 19.58
CA LEU A 62 -12.32 1.85 20.02
C LEU A 62 -12.52 1.55 21.51
N GLU A 63 -12.32 0.29 21.88
CA GLU A 63 -12.48 -0.23 23.25
C GLU A 63 -11.24 -0.99 23.77
N THR A 64 -11.04 -1.01 25.09
CA THR A 64 -10.01 -1.83 25.76
C THR A 64 -10.32 -3.33 25.63
N GLN A 65 -9.35 -4.21 25.92
CA GLN A 65 -9.44 -5.63 25.59
C GLN A 65 -8.87 -6.52 26.73
N ASP A 66 -9.49 -6.56 27.93
CA ASP A 66 -8.93 -7.23 29.13
C ASP A 66 -9.91 -8.00 30.09
N ILE A 67 -9.40 -9.07 30.74
CA ILE A 67 -9.94 -9.90 31.87
C ILE A 67 -8.74 -10.29 32.81
N GLN A 68 -8.67 -11.41 33.59
CA GLN A 68 -7.65 -11.64 34.67
C GLN A 68 -7.10 -13.09 34.93
N SER A 69 -5.78 -13.40 34.81
CA SER A 69 -4.94 -14.39 35.62
C SER A 69 -3.37 -14.43 35.32
N PHE A 70 -2.58 -15.56 35.35
CA PHE A 70 -1.06 -15.65 35.46
C PHE A 70 -0.31 -16.81 34.65
N SER A 71 0.93 -16.83 34.04
CA SER A 71 1.86 -15.89 33.30
C SER A 71 3.26 -16.47 32.85
N SER A 72 3.76 -16.35 31.59
CA SER A 72 5.22 -16.43 31.19
C SER A 72 5.60 -16.01 29.72
N THR A 73 6.87 -15.64 29.39
CA THR A 73 7.31 -15.20 28.02
C THR A 73 8.66 -15.69 27.45
N GLY A 74 9.63 -16.10 28.27
CA GLY A 74 10.99 -16.48 27.78
C GLY A 74 11.95 -15.33 27.42
N ILE A 75 11.56 -14.05 27.54
CA ILE A 75 12.41 -12.87 27.24
C ILE A 75 13.67 -12.78 28.14
N THR A 76 13.62 -13.36 29.35
CA THR A 76 14.66 -13.23 30.39
C THR A 76 16.02 -13.81 29.99
N SER A 77 16.06 -14.83 29.13
CA SER A 77 17.32 -15.42 28.63
C SER A 77 17.99 -14.50 27.60
N PHE A 78 17.22 -13.94 26.66
CA PHE A 78 17.74 -13.01 25.65
C PHE A 78 18.45 -11.82 26.29
N LYS A 79 17.79 -11.10 27.22
CA LYS A 79 18.39 -9.96 27.93
C LYS A 79 19.66 -10.31 28.71
N ARG A 80 19.78 -11.55 29.22
CA ARG A 80 20.99 -12.01 29.93
C ARG A 80 22.16 -12.23 28.96
N ASN A 81 21.88 -12.66 27.74
CA ASN A 81 22.89 -12.96 26.73
C ASN A 81 23.34 -11.70 25.97
N THR A 82 22.45 -10.72 25.78
CA THR A 82 22.72 -9.51 24.98
C THR A 82 22.99 -8.25 25.81
N SER A 83 22.67 -8.24 27.11
CA SER A 83 22.69 -7.04 27.99
C SER A 83 21.71 -5.90 27.62
N LEU A 84 20.94 -6.07 26.54
CA LEU A 84 19.96 -5.09 26.05
C LEU A 84 18.86 -4.83 27.08
N ASN A 85 18.44 -3.57 27.18
CA ASN A 85 17.60 -3.07 28.26
C ASN A 85 16.70 -1.87 27.87
N GLY A 86 16.77 -1.39 26.62
CA GLY A 86 15.97 -0.28 26.07
C GLY A 86 16.63 1.10 26.13
N GLU A 87 17.85 1.21 26.67
CA GLU A 87 18.61 2.46 26.76
C GLU A 87 18.76 3.14 25.39
N GLY A 88 18.56 4.46 25.34
CA GLY A 88 18.55 5.24 24.10
C GLY A 88 17.28 5.12 23.24
N THR A 89 16.25 4.38 23.67
CA THR A 89 14.96 4.23 22.94
C THR A 89 13.76 4.76 23.73
N ILE A 90 12.62 4.94 23.04
CA ILE A 90 11.34 5.37 23.64
C ILE A 90 10.28 4.28 23.53
N LEU A 91 9.52 4.07 24.61
CA LEU A 91 8.22 3.41 24.61
C LEU A 91 7.11 4.46 24.46
N GLY A 92 6.41 4.46 23.33
CA GLY A 92 5.20 5.23 23.13
C GLY A 92 3.99 4.45 23.66
N ILE A 93 3.26 4.98 24.63
CA ILE A 93 2.06 4.31 25.18
C ILE A 93 0.82 5.16 24.89
N ILE A 94 -0.14 4.61 24.14
CA ILE A 94 -1.44 5.24 23.88
C ILE A 94 -2.51 4.39 24.57
N ASP A 95 -3.06 4.90 25.67
CA ASP A 95 -4.01 4.15 26.51
C ASP A 95 -4.92 5.10 27.33
N SER A 96 -5.70 4.56 28.24
CA SER A 96 -6.53 5.26 29.23
C SER A 96 -5.76 6.00 30.35
N GLY A 97 -4.42 5.95 30.38
CA GLY A 97 -3.54 6.64 31.34
C GLY A 97 -2.56 5.73 32.08
N ILE A 98 -1.62 6.32 32.83
CA ILE A 98 -0.55 5.57 33.54
C ILE A 98 -0.30 6.19 34.93
N ASP A 99 -0.27 5.37 35.98
CA ASP A 99 0.24 5.75 37.29
C ASP A 99 1.76 6.01 37.25
N HIS A 100 2.15 7.22 36.85
CA HIS A 100 3.54 7.73 36.83
C HIS A 100 4.29 7.64 38.17
N THR A 101 3.60 7.40 39.31
CA THR A 101 4.26 7.41 40.63
C THR A 101 5.16 6.18 40.84
N LEU A 102 4.87 5.08 40.14
CA LEU A 102 5.43 3.75 40.39
C LEU A 102 6.94 3.66 40.13
N PRO A 103 7.70 2.89 40.94
CA PRO A 103 9.15 2.74 40.77
C PRO A 103 9.60 2.20 39.41
N ILE A 104 8.76 1.41 38.73
CA ILE A 104 9.08 0.88 37.38
C ILE A 104 9.25 1.99 36.33
N PHE A 105 8.54 3.10 36.49
CA PHE A 105 8.61 4.28 35.61
C PHE A 105 9.67 5.29 36.05
N LYS A 106 10.60 4.90 36.95
CA LYS A 106 11.69 5.76 37.43
C LYS A 106 13.06 5.12 37.20
N PHE A 107 14.07 5.96 37.02
CA PHE A 107 15.48 5.57 37.02
C PHE A 107 15.98 5.35 38.47
N GLU A 108 17.18 4.80 38.61
CA GLU A 108 17.75 4.43 39.93
C GLU A 108 18.06 5.65 40.82
N ASP A 109 18.19 6.85 40.24
CA ASP A 109 18.31 8.13 40.94
C ASP A 109 16.96 8.71 41.41
N GLY A 110 15.84 8.08 41.04
CA GLY A 110 14.48 8.49 41.37
C GLY A 110 13.81 9.41 40.34
N THR A 111 14.51 9.83 39.27
CA THR A 111 13.92 10.64 38.19
C THR A 111 12.93 9.83 37.34
N SER A 112 11.90 10.49 36.80
CA SER A 112 10.92 9.87 35.90
C SER A 112 11.53 9.45 34.56
N LYS A 113 11.15 8.26 34.06
CA LYS A 113 11.38 7.82 32.67
C LYS A 113 10.41 8.47 31.69
N ILE A 114 9.28 9.00 32.18
CA ILE A 114 8.25 9.61 31.35
C ILE A 114 8.73 11.01 30.99
N LEU A 115 9.17 11.19 29.74
CA LEU A 115 9.67 12.47 29.22
C LEU A 115 8.52 13.45 28.99
N TYR A 116 7.40 12.93 28.48
CA TYR A 116 6.16 13.67 28.26
C TYR A 116 4.95 12.79 28.57
N TYR A 117 3.95 13.37 29.24
CA TYR A 117 2.62 12.80 29.43
C TYR A 117 1.58 13.79 28.89
N TRP A 118 0.78 13.39 27.90
CA TRP A 118 -0.32 14.22 27.39
C TRP A 118 -1.67 13.62 27.79
N ASP A 119 -2.44 14.35 28.59
CA ASP A 119 -3.82 13.99 28.89
C ASP A 119 -4.78 14.68 27.93
N GLN A 120 -5.31 13.99 26.92
CA GLN A 120 -6.31 14.56 26.01
C GLN A 120 -7.65 14.81 26.71
N SER A 121 -7.88 14.24 27.91
CA SER A 121 -9.17 14.32 28.62
C SER A 121 -9.37 15.59 29.45
N ILE A 122 -8.30 16.34 29.74
CA ILE A 122 -8.31 17.51 30.65
C ILE A 122 -7.91 18.78 29.90
N ASP A 123 -8.84 19.72 29.78
CA ASP A 123 -8.59 21.02 29.14
C ASP A 123 -7.57 21.86 29.93
N GLY A 124 -6.52 22.34 29.27
CA GLY A 124 -5.45 23.11 29.89
C GLY A 124 -4.43 23.62 28.87
N ASN A 125 -3.23 23.02 28.86
CA ASN A 125 -2.14 23.40 27.95
C ASN A 125 -1.88 22.30 26.90
N PRO A 126 -2.56 22.31 25.74
CA PRO A 126 -2.38 21.30 24.70
C PRO A 126 -0.98 21.40 24.05
N PRO A 127 -0.52 20.35 23.34
CA PRO A 127 0.67 20.46 22.51
C PRO A 127 0.42 21.40 21.33
N GLU A 128 1.49 21.99 20.80
CA GLU A 128 1.43 22.86 19.64
C GLU A 128 0.77 22.15 18.44
N GLY A 129 -0.20 22.83 17.80
CA GLY A 129 -0.99 22.28 16.70
C GLY A 129 -2.32 21.60 17.10
N PHE A 130 -2.59 21.40 18.38
CA PHE A 130 -3.82 20.77 18.89
C PHE A 130 -4.61 21.72 19.80
N ASN A 131 -5.93 21.54 19.91
CA ASN A 131 -6.79 22.43 20.71
C ASN A 131 -7.15 21.93 22.11
N HIS A 132 -6.91 20.66 22.43
CA HIS A 132 -7.44 20.03 23.64
C HIS A 132 -6.41 19.19 24.40
N GLY A 133 -6.62 19.09 25.72
CA GLY A 133 -5.78 18.33 26.63
C GLY A 133 -4.74 19.18 27.36
N THR A 134 -3.89 18.50 28.14
CA THR A 134 -2.79 19.09 28.92
C THR A 134 -1.53 18.24 28.82
N VAL A 135 -0.41 18.85 28.41
CA VAL A 135 0.92 18.22 28.37
C VAL A 135 1.68 18.52 29.66
N TYR A 136 2.30 17.49 30.22
CA TYR A 136 3.22 17.54 31.36
C TYR A 136 4.61 17.09 30.90
N THR A 137 5.65 17.86 31.22
CA THR A 137 7.06 17.49 30.95
C THR A 137 7.61 16.59 32.07
N ASN A 138 8.79 16.00 31.84
CA ASN A 138 9.54 15.27 32.86
C ASN A 138 9.70 16.07 34.16
N GLU A 139 10.00 17.38 34.06
CA GLU A 139 10.11 18.29 35.20
C GLU A 139 8.78 18.36 35.96
N ASN A 140 7.66 18.58 35.27
CA ASN A 140 6.34 18.62 35.91
C ASN A 140 5.96 17.28 36.58
N ILE A 141 6.37 16.14 36.00
CA ILE A 141 6.12 14.79 36.52
C ILE A 141 7.02 14.48 37.74
N ASN A 142 8.20 15.08 37.83
CA ASN A 142 9.07 14.99 39.00
C ASN A 142 8.61 15.93 40.13
N GLU A 143 8.04 17.09 39.80
CA GLU A 143 7.56 18.10 40.78
C GLU A 143 6.13 17.85 41.30
N ALA A 144 5.23 17.26 40.51
CA ALA A 144 3.81 17.14 40.83
C ALA A 144 3.26 15.71 40.68
N ILE A 145 2.45 15.29 41.67
CA ILE A 145 1.76 14.00 41.65
C ILE A 145 0.48 14.11 40.80
N VAL A 146 0.56 13.78 39.51
CA VAL A 146 -0.57 13.78 38.57
C VAL A 146 -1.44 12.53 38.78
N GLN A 147 -2.28 12.53 39.82
CA GLN A 147 -3.10 11.37 40.18
C GLN A 147 -3.97 10.87 39.02
N THR A 148 -3.63 9.68 38.52
CA THR A 148 -4.21 9.03 37.35
C THR A 148 -4.42 7.56 37.70
N THR A 149 -5.68 7.11 37.68
CA THR A 149 -6.10 5.83 38.27
C THR A 149 -6.42 4.75 37.24
N SER A 150 -5.96 4.88 35.99
CA SER A 150 -6.21 3.88 34.96
C SER A 150 -5.56 2.54 35.32
N LEU A 151 -6.39 1.50 35.38
CA LEU A 151 -5.97 0.13 35.64
C LEU A 151 -5.27 -0.48 34.42
N HIS A 152 -5.86 -0.31 33.23
CA HIS A 152 -5.41 -0.94 31.98
C HIS A 152 -4.05 -0.38 31.52
N GLY A 153 -3.93 0.93 31.31
CA GLY A 153 -2.71 1.55 30.78
C GLY A 153 -1.51 1.47 31.71
N THR A 154 -1.74 1.50 33.04
CA THR A 154 -0.68 1.25 34.04
C THR A 154 -0.11 -0.17 33.92
N HIS A 155 -0.96 -1.17 33.69
CA HIS A 155 -0.56 -2.57 33.55
C HIS A 155 0.19 -2.80 32.22
N VAL A 156 -0.38 -2.30 31.11
CA VAL A 156 0.20 -2.33 29.76
C VAL A 156 1.60 -1.68 29.72
N ALA A 157 1.71 -0.43 30.20
CA ALA A 157 2.98 0.28 30.24
C ALA A 157 4.02 -0.44 31.12
N SER A 158 3.59 -1.02 32.24
CA SER A 158 4.46 -1.76 33.14
C SER A 158 4.99 -3.08 32.53
N ILE A 159 4.23 -3.75 31.65
CA ILE A 159 4.75 -4.91 30.90
C ILE A 159 5.91 -4.47 30.02
N ALA A 160 5.70 -3.46 29.16
CA ALA A 160 6.73 -2.97 28.24
C ALA A 160 7.96 -2.44 28.99
N ALA A 161 7.76 -1.66 30.06
CA ALA A 161 8.82 -1.12 30.90
C ALA A 161 9.55 -2.18 31.76
N SER A 162 8.98 -3.37 31.98
CA SER A 162 9.72 -4.49 32.61
C SER A 162 10.74 -5.13 31.65
N ILE A 163 10.42 -5.10 30.35
CA ILE A 163 11.25 -5.65 29.27
C ILE A 163 12.30 -4.63 28.85
N ALA A 164 11.91 -3.40 28.57
CA ALA A 164 12.78 -2.28 28.24
C ALA A 164 12.99 -1.35 29.44
N ASN A 165 13.63 -1.86 30.50
CA ASN A 165 13.71 -1.23 31.82
C ASN A 165 14.55 0.05 31.91
N LYS A 166 15.29 0.41 30.86
CA LYS A 166 15.99 1.70 30.70
C LYS A 166 15.42 2.58 29.57
N ALA A 167 14.39 2.13 28.84
CA ALA A 167 13.76 2.98 27.84
C ALA A 167 13.08 4.20 28.49
N ASN A 168 13.14 5.32 27.78
CA ASN A 168 12.32 6.49 28.08
C ASN A 168 10.86 6.19 27.68
N ILE A 169 9.92 6.96 28.20
CA ILE A 169 8.49 6.78 27.95
C ILE A 169 7.90 8.11 27.44
N ILE A 170 7.08 8.04 26.39
CA ILE A 170 6.14 9.09 26.03
C ILE A 170 4.74 8.48 26.12
N ALA A 171 3.87 9.10 26.88
CA ALA A 171 2.55 8.55 27.19
C ALA A 171 1.45 9.53 26.80
N VAL A 172 0.39 9.01 26.20
CA VAL A 172 -0.80 9.78 25.83
C VAL A 172 -2.04 9.10 26.37
N ARG A 173 -2.83 9.85 27.12
CA ARG A 173 -4.13 9.42 27.64
C ARG A 173 -5.24 9.86 26.69
N VAL A 174 -6.01 8.88 26.22
CA VAL A 174 -7.16 9.03 25.32
C VAL A 174 -8.47 8.70 26.04
N GLY A 175 -9.59 9.22 25.54
CA GLY A 175 -10.94 8.98 26.06
C GLY A 175 -11.45 10.06 27.03
N ARG A 176 -12.70 10.50 26.84
CA ARG A 176 -13.42 11.46 27.72
C ARG A 176 -14.80 10.93 28.16
N ARG A 177 -14.87 10.20 29.30
CA ARG A 177 -16.11 9.95 30.09
C ARG A 177 -15.80 9.28 31.44
N GLN A 178 -16.84 9.06 32.27
CA GLN A 178 -16.76 8.42 33.60
C GLN A 178 -16.54 6.89 33.58
N VAL A 179 -16.03 6.35 32.47
CA VAL A 179 -15.73 4.93 32.24
C VAL A 179 -14.58 4.88 31.24
N ASP A 180 -13.48 4.23 31.61
CA ASP A 180 -12.18 4.30 30.90
C ASP A 180 -12.12 3.48 29.59
N THR A 181 -13.25 2.89 29.16
CA THR A 181 -13.30 1.83 28.15
C THR A 181 -13.54 2.29 26.70
N PHE A 182 -13.80 3.58 26.44
CA PHE A 182 -14.16 4.07 25.10
C PHE A 182 -13.29 5.25 24.66
N SER A 183 -12.80 5.22 23.42
CA SER A 183 -12.02 6.31 22.79
C SER A 183 -12.31 6.41 21.28
N LYS A 184 -11.99 7.53 20.66
CA LYS A 184 -12.22 7.82 19.23
C LYS A 184 -10.92 7.62 18.43
N SER A 185 -11.00 7.15 17.19
CA SER A 185 -9.81 6.99 16.33
C SER A 185 -9.00 8.28 16.14
N THR A 186 -9.65 9.43 16.13
CA THR A 186 -9.03 10.78 16.14
C THR A 186 -8.09 11.00 17.33
N GLU A 187 -8.43 10.52 18.53
CA GLU A 187 -7.59 10.63 19.73
C GLU A 187 -6.28 9.84 19.56
N PHE A 188 -6.35 8.65 18.93
CA PHE A 188 -5.17 7.86 18.56
C PHE A 188 -4.34 8.52 17.47
N MET A 189 -4.96 9.12 16.44
CA MET A 189 -4.21 9.84 15.39
C MET A 189 -3.41 11.00 15.98
N ARG A 190 -4.04 11.83 16.84
CA ARG A 190 -3.36 12.89 17.60
C ARG A 190 -2.21 12.33 18.43
N ALA A 191 -2.45 11.22 19.15
CA ALA A 191 -1.46 10.60 20.02
C ALA A 191 -0.24 10.05 19.28
N ILE A 192 -0.45 9.38 18.13
CA ILE A 192 0.62 8.86 17.27
C ILE A 192 1.48 10.02 16.77
N LYS A 193 0.86 11.09 16.25
CA LYS A 193 1.59 12.31 15.86
C LYS A 193 2.44 12.85 17.00
N PHE A 194 1.85 13.09 18.16
CA PHE A 194 2.56 13.69 19.30
C PHE A 194 3.76 12.84 19.75
N ILE A 195 3.63 11.50 19.75
CA ILE A 195 4.73 10.59 20.07
C ILE A 195 5.84 10.65 19.00
N LEU A 196 5.48 10.64 17.71
CA LEU A 196 6.46 10.65 16.61
C LEU A 196 7.17 11.99 16.47
N ASP A 197 6.45 13.11 16.56
CA ASP A 197 7.03 14.47 16.57
C ASP A 197 8.06 14.59 17.72
N LYS A 198 7.72 14.14 18.93
CA LYS A 198 8.63 14.21 20.09
C LYS A 198 9.78 13.20 20.02
N ALA A 199 9.58 12.04 19.39
CA ALA A 199 10.66 11.09 19.13
C ALA A 199 11.67 11.63 18.12
N LEU A 200 11.20 12.37 17.10
CA LEU A 200 12.02 13.08 16.13
C LEU A 200 12.78 14.26 16.77
N ASP A 201 12.12 15.09 17.57
CA ASP A 201 12.74 16.19 18.33
C ASP A 201 13.90 15.68 19.22
N LEU A 202 13.68 14.57 19.91
CA LEU A 202 14.66 13.92 20.78
C LEU A 202 15.72 13.11 20.01
N LYS A 203 15.53 12.91 18.69
CA LYS A 203 16.33 12.03 17.83
C LYS A 203 16.46 10.59 18.35
N MET A 204 15.39 10.07 18.94
CA MET A 204 15.33 8.72 19.53
C MET A 204 14.37 7.81 18.75
N PRO A 205 14.69 6.52 18.53
CA PRO A 205 13.77 5.56 17.94
C PRO A 205 12.67 5.13 18.93
N VAL A 206 11.46 4.84 18.44
CA VAL A 206 10.26 4.67 19.29
C VAL A 206 9.40 3.45 18.94
N ALA A 207 8.97 2.71 19.96
CA ALA A 207 8.03 1.59 19.83
C ALA A 207 6.68 2.00 20.43
N ILE A 208 5.65 2.12 19.59
CA ILE A 208 4.32 2.62 19.97
C ILE A 208 3.38 1.45 20.22
N ASN A 209 2.80 1.39 21.42
CA ASN A 209 1.83 0.37 21.83
C ASN A 209 0.40 0.89 21.70
N ILE A 210 -0.45 0.16 20.97
CA ILE A 210 -1.90 0.41 20.88
C ILE A 210 -2.66 -0.84 21.35
N SER A 211 -3.14 -0.81 22.60
CA SER A 211 -3.90 -1.89 23.24
C SER A 211 -5.43 -1.67 23.16
N TYR A 212 -5.92 -1.27 22.00
CA TYR A 212 -7.32 -0.91 21.73
C TYR A 212 -7.77 -1.44 20.36
N GLY A 213 -9.07 -1.70 20.19
CA GLY A 213 -9.63 -2.22 18.94
C GLY A 213 -11.07 -1.81 18.66
N SER A 214 -11.52 -1.94 17.41
CA SER A 214 -12.89 -1.67 16.94
C SER A 214 -13.38 -2.69 15.91
N ASN A 215 -14.71 -2.84 15.82
CA ASN A 215 -15.44 -3.58 14.79
C ASN A 215 -16.20 -2.66 13.80
N GLU A 216 -15.90 -1.35 13.78
CA GLU A 216 -16.64 -0.38 12.94
C GLU A 216 -16.07 -0.15 11.53
N GLY A 217 -14.87 -0.65 11.25
CA GLY A 217 -14.23 -0.64 9.93
C GLY A 217 -14.48 -1.93 9.13
N SER A 218 -13.82 -2.07 7.98
CA SER A 218 -13.99 -3.21 7.06
C SER A 218 -13.08 -4.41 7.35
N HIS A 219 -12.17 -4.28 8.33
CA HIS A 219 -11.17 -5.29 8.70
C HIS A 219 -10.18 -5.65 7.58
N ARG A 220 -10.00 -4.78 6.58
CA ARG A 220 -9.07 -4.98 5.44
C ARG A 220 -7.91 -3.99 5.35
N GLY A 221 -7.67 -3.13 6.35
CA GLY A 221 -6.59 -2.12 6.29
C GLY A 221 -6.89 -0.91 5.40
N LEU A 222 -8.18 -0.56 5.21
CA LEU A 222 -8.63 0.36 4.15
C LEU A 222 -9.15 1.72 4.63
N SER A 223 -9.51 1.88 5.91
CA SER A 223 -10.04 3.16 6.44
C SER A 223 -9.00 4.29 6.43
N LEU A 224 -9.41 5.56 6.50
CA LEU A 224 -8.44 6.66 6.66
C LEU A 224 -7.63 6.50 7.94
N PHE A 225 -8.23 5.98 9.02
CA PHE A 225 -7.53 5.67 10.25
C PHE A 225 -6.42 4.61 10.08
N GLU A 226 -6.72 3.48 9.40
CA GLU A 226 -5.72 2.43 9.12
C GLU A 226 -4.63 2.91 8.16
N ARG A 227 -5.02 3.61 7.08
CA ARG A 227 -4.07 4.14 6.10
C ARG A 227 -3.16 5.22 6.71
N TYR A 228 -3.68 6.10 7.57
CA TYR A 228 -2.84 7.03 8.36
C TYR A 228 -1.85 6.29 9.26
N ILE A 229 -2.24 5.18 9.89
CA ILE A 229 -1.33 4.38 10.71
C ILE A 229 -0.27 3.69 9.84
N ASP A 230 -0.61 3.22 8.64
CA ASP A 230 0.35 2.69 7.66
C ASP A 230 1.30 3.79 7.12
N ASP A 231 0.85 5.04 7.05
CA ASP A 231 1.68 6.20 6.68
C ASP A 231 2.64 6.58 7.82
N MET A 232 2.15 6.62 9.07
CA MET A 232 2.97 6.87 10.25
C MET A 232 3.94 5.72 10.58
N SER A 233 3.64 4.49 10.16
CA SER A 233 4.56 3.34 10.25
C SER A 233 5.76 3.41 9.29
N LEU A 234 5.84 4.47 8.46
CA LEU A 234 6.98 4.82 7.60
C LEU A 234 7.63 6.16 8.02
N PHE A 235 7.01 6.93 8.92
CA PHE A 235 7.53 8.22 9.39
C PHE A 235 8.43 8.06 10.62
N TRP A 236 9.70 8.47 10.50
CA TRP A 236 10.73 8.32 11.54
C TRP A 236 11.00 6.85 11.95
N LYS A 237 12.06 6.63 12.73
CA LYS A 237 12.57 5.31 13.12
C LYS A 237 11.67 4.66 14.18
N ASN A 238 10.55 4.08 13.74
CA ASN A 238 9.47 3.63 14.63
C ASN A 238 8.94 2.21 14.37
N ASN A 239 8.32 1.63 15.40
CA ASN A 239 7.53 0.40 15.31
C ASN A 239 6.16 0.60 15.97
N ILE A 240 5.08 0.61 15.19
CA ILE A 240 3.71 0.59 15.74
C ILE A 240 3.27 -0.86 15.96
N VAL A 241 2.87 -1.17 17.19
CA VAL A 241 2.52 -2.51 17.68
C VAL A 241 1.09 -2.48 18.21
N VAL A 242 0.21 -3.33 17.67
CA VAL A 242 -1.24 -3.22 17.85
C VAL A 242 -1.84 -4.55 18.32
N ALA A 243 -2.79 -4.49 19.25
CA ALA A 243 -3.55 -5.65 19.72
C ALA A 243 -4.44 -6.25 18.62
N ALA A 244 -4.46 -7.58 18.50
CA ALA A 244 -5.35 -8.26 17.56
C ALA A 244 -6.84 -8.22 17.96
N GLY A 245 -7.16 -7.92 19.22
CA GLY A 245 -8.53 -7.91 19.74
C GLY A 245 -9.01 -9.26 20.28
N ASN A 246 -10.10 -9.23 21.05
CA ASN A 246 -10.63 -10.35 21.82
C ASN A 246 -11.92 -10.98 21.24
N ASN A 247 -12.29 -10.70 19.99
CA ASN A 247 -13.64 -11.01 19.49
C ASN A 247 -13.89 -12.45 19.05
N ALA A 248 -12.86 -13.27 18.78
CA ALA A 248 -13.01 -14.51 18.01
C ALA A 248 -14.10 -15.47 18.55
N SER A 249 -14.08 -15.77 19.85
CA SER A 249 -15.06 -16.65 20.50
C SER A 249 -16.31 -15.93 21.06
N LYS A 250 -16.43 -14.62 20.86
CA LYS A 250 -17.53 -13.81 21.44
C LYS A 250 -18.77 -13.75 20.54
N GLY A 251 -18.65 -14.11 19.26
CA GLY A 251 -19.77 -14.18 18.33
C GLY A 251 -20.29 -12.83 17.82
N SER A 252 -19.42 -11.83 17.78
CA SER A 252 -19.69 -10.49 17.25
C SER A 252 -19.50 -10.36 15.73
N HIS A 253 -19.14 -11.43 15.02
CA HIS A 253 -19.00 -11.47 13.56
C HIS A 253 -19.76 -12.65 12.92
N LYS A 254 -20.22 -12.46 11.68
CA LYS A 254 -20.76 -13.49 10.79
C LYS A 254 -20.36 -13.18 9.34
N ARG A 255 -19.76 -14.14 8.66
CA ARG A 255 -19.67 -14.16 7.19
C ARG A 255 -20.85 -14.92 6.57
N ILE A 256 -21.34 -14.46 5.44
CA ILE A 256 -22.22 -15.22 4.53
C ILE A 256 -21.70 -15.20 3.09
N THR A 257 -22.18 -16.15 2.29
CA THR A 257 -21.96 -16.21 0.84
C THR A 257 -23.31 -16.20 0.14
N LEU A 258 -23.77 -15.01 -0.20
CA LEU A 258 -25.02 -14.77 -0.92
C LEU A 258 -24.91 -15.32 -2.35
N ARG A 259 -26.02 -15.78 -2.95
CA ARG A 259 -26.02 -16.35 -4.31
C ARG A 259 -27.25 -15.94 -5.09
N ASN A 260 -27.08 -15.64 -6.38
CA ASN A 260 -28.18 -15.24 -7.27
C ASN A 260 -29.37 -16.22 -7.19
N GLY A 261 -30.56 -15.68 -6.92
CA GLY A 261 -31.81 -16.45 -6.75
C GLY A 261 -32.04 -17.11 -5.38
N VAL A 262 -31.12 -16.97 -4.42
CA VAL A 262 -31.24 -17.57 -3.07
C VAL A 262 -31.26 -16.48 -1.99
N THR A 263 -32.43 -16.24 -1.39
CA THR A 263 -32.56 -15.42 -0.17
C THR A 263 -31.84 -16.10 0.99
N GLN A 264 -31.10 -15.33 1.78
CA GLN A 264 -30.37 -15.82 2.95
C GLN A 264 -30.80 -15.06 4.22
N GLU A 265 -30.99 -15.79 5.31
CA GLU A 265 -31.34 -15.23 6.62
C GLU A 265 -30.19 -15.40 7.62
N VAL A 266 -29.95 -14.40 8.47
CA VAL A 266 -28.92 -14.40 9.52
C VAL A 266 -29.56 -14.03 10.85
N GLU A 267 -29.46 -14.93 11.83
CA GLU A 267 -30.07 -14.76 13.15
C GLU A 267 -29.11 -14.14 14.18
N LEU A 268 -29.63 -13.12 14.86
CA LEU A 268 -28.94 -12.30 15.86
C LEU A 268 -29.75 -12.34 17.16
N VAL A 269 -29.15 -12.83 18.24
CA VAL A 269 -29.72 -12.71 19.59
C VAL A 269 -29.40 -11.31 20.11
N VAL A 270 -30.42 -10.58 20.57
CA VAL A 270 -30.26 -9.32 21.30
C VAL A 270 -30.59 -9.55 22.77
N GLY A 271 -29.62 -9.26 23.64
CA GLY A 271 -29.71 -9.44 25.08
C GLY A 271 -30.62 -8.43 25.80
N ALA A 272 -30.83 -8.64 27.10
CA ALA A 272 -31.56 -7.70 27.93
C ALA A 272 -30.73 -6.43 28.23
N ASN A 273 -31.42 -5.31 28.46
CA ASN A 273 -30.88 -3.97 28.76
C ASN A 273 -30.12 -3.26 27.62
N GLU A 274 -30.01 -3.87 26.44
CA GLU A 274 -29.41 -3.23 25.26
C GLU A 274 -30.16 -1.94 24.87
N LYS A 275 -29.45 -0.84 24.64
CA LYS A 275 -30.07 0.47 24.34
C LYS A 275 -29.73 1.01 22.95
N ILE A 276 -28.54 0.73 22.45
CA ILE A 276 -28.05 1.09 21.12
C ILE A 276 -27.25 -0.11 20.61
N LEU A 277 -27.51 -0.55 19.38
CA LEU A 277 -26.75 -1.60 18.72
C LEU A 277 -26.51 -1.17 17.26
N ASN A 278 -25.23 -1.07 16.88
CA ASN A 278 -24.81 -0.68 15.53
C ASN A 278 -24.37 -1.93 14.76
N LEU A 279 -25.13 -2.35 13.75
CA LEU A 279 -24.72 -3.40 12.82
C LEU A 279 -23.91 -2.77 11.69
N ASN A 280 -22.70 -3.26 11.44
CA ASN A 280 -21.88 -2.92 10.26
C ASN A 280 -21.89 -4.10 9.30
N ILE A 281 -22.22 -3.87 8.03
CA ILE A 281 -22.35 -4.89 6.98
C ILE A 281 -21.46 -4.46 5.80
N TRP A 282 -20.58 -5.35 5.35
CA TRP A 282 -19.55 -5.10 4.34
C TRP A 282 -19.64 -6.13 3.20
N PRO A 283 -20.45 -5.87 2.15
CA PRO A 283 -20.40 -6.58 0.88
C PRO A 283 -19.29 -6.05 -0.05
N ASN A 284 -18.94 -6.83 -1.06
CA ASN A 284 -18.24 -6.32 -2.25
C ASN A 284 -19.10 -5.23 -2.95
N TYR A 285 -18.47 -4.20 -3.53
CA TYR A 285 -19.17 -3.16 -4.29
C TYR A 285 -19.99 -3.68 -5.48
N ALA A 286 -19.59 -4.81 -6.06
CA ALA A 286 -20.19 -5.38 -7.28
C ALA A 286 -21.47 -6.17 -6.98
N ASP A 287 -21.75 -6.49 -5.70
CA ASP A 287 -22.93 -7.23 -5.29
C ASP A 287 -24.13 -6.29 -5.08
N GLU A 288 -25.18 -6.49 -5.86
CA GLU A 288 -26.48 -5.82 -5.71
C GLU A 288 -27.49 -6.74 -5.03
N PHE A 289 -28.06 -6.24 -3.93
CA PHE A 289 -29.04 -6.95 -3.11
C PHE A 289 -30.01 -5.96 -2.44
N SER A 290 -30.92 -6.47 -1.63
CA SER A 290 -31.56 -5.71 -0.55
C SER A 290 -31.47 -6.46 0.77
N VAL A 291 -31.45 -5.73 1.88
CA VAL A 291 -31.50 -6.29 3.23
C VAL A 291 -32.63 -5.66 4.03
N LEU A 292 -33.38 -6.46 4.78
CA LEU A 292 -34.32 -5.97 5.78
C LEU A 292 -34.04 -6.61 7.15
N LEU A 293 -34.51 -5.96 8.21
CA LEU A 293 -34.42 -6.46 9.57
C LEU A 293 -35.81 -6.89 10.07
N ARG A 294 -35.93 -8.13 10.52
CA ARG A 294 -37.14 -8.71 11.13
C ARG A 294 -36.98 -8.78 12.65
N ASN A 295 -38.00 -8.36 13.38
CA ASN A 295 -38.00 -8.40 14.85
C ASN A 295 -38.53 -9.73 15.43
N PRO A 296 -38.38 -9.99 16.75
CA PRO A 296 -38.91 -11.19 17.43
C PRO A 296 -40.44 -11.38 17.38
N SER A 297 -41.17 -10.50 16.71
CA SER A 297 -42.62 -10.58 16.48
C SER A 297 -42.96 -10.71 14.99
N ASN A 298 -42.00 -11.15 14.17
CA ASN A 298 -42.11 -11.29 12.71
C ASN A 298 -42.61 -10.04 11.97
N ARG A 299 -42.22 -8.85 12.46
CA ARG A 299 -42.40 -7.59 11.71
C ARG A 299 -41.09 -7.18 11.07
N ASN A 300 -41.13 -6.91 9.77
CA ASN A 300 -40.00 -6.44 8.98
C ASN A 300 -39.89 -4.90 9.03
N THR A 301 -38.68 -4.38 8.79
CA THR A 301 -38.46 -3.01 8.30
C THR A 301 -38.83 -2.90 6.81
N GLN A 302 -38.78 -1.67 6.29
CA GLN A 302 -38.51 -1.42 4.87
C GLN A 302 -37.20 -2.11 4.42
N GLU A 303 -37.09 -2.43 3.14
CA GLU A 303 -35.84 -2.91 2.53
C GLU A 303 -34.83 -1.78 2.34
N LEU A 304 -33.59 -2.02 2.78
CA LEU A 304 -32.42 -1.17 2.58
C LEU A 304 -31.65 -1.67 1.35
N SER A 305 -31.39 -0.80 0.38
CA SER A 305 -30.63 -1.13 -0.85
C SER A 305 -30.21 0.13 -1.61
N ARG A 306 -29.43 0.01 -2.69
CA ARG A 306 -29.04 1.15 -3.55
C ARG A 306 -30.23 2.00 -4.03
N GLN A 307 -31.39 1.38 -4.30
CA GLN A 307 -32.61 2.10 -4.73
C GLN A 307 -33.45 2.67 -3.55
N ASN A 308 -33.12 2.30 -2.31
CA ASN A 308 -33.73 2.84 -1.09
C ASN A 308 -32.65 2.97 0.00
N PRO A 309 -31.71 3.93 -0.13
CA PRO A 309 -30.46 3.92 0.61
C PRO A 309 -30.57 4.41 2.06
N ASN A 310 -31.73 4.91 2.48
CA ASN A 310 -31.97 5.36 3.85
C ASN A 310 -33.34 4.85 4.32
N ILE A 311 -33.37 4.11 5.44
CA ILE A 311 -34.61 3.65 6.06
C ILE A 311 -34.71 4.15 7.51
N ASN A 312 -35.92 4.57 7.90
CA ASN A 312 -36.28 4.86 9.29
C ASN A 312 -37.55 4.06 9.63
N ASN A 313 -37.49 3.26 10.68
CA ASN A 313 -38.56 2.33 11.06
C ASN A 313 -38.73 2.31 12.59
N ARG A 314 -39.91 1.91 13.07
CA ARG A 314 -40.17 1.70 14.50
C ARG A 314 -40.89 0.38 14.75
N LEU A 315 -40.18 -0.58 15.33
CA LEU A 315 -40.66 -1.93 15.62
C LEU A 315 -40.79 -2.11 17.14
N GLY A 316 -41.96 -1.75 17.67
CA GLY A 316 -42.23 -1.75 19.11
C GLY A 316 -41.58 -0.54 19.80
N THR A 317 -40.78 -0.80 20.84
CA THR A 317 -39.96 0.22 21.52
C THR A 317 -38.69 0.59 20.75
N THR A 318 -38.30 -0.21 19.75
CA THR A 318 -37.05 -0.07 19.01
C THR A 318 -37.24 0.84 17.79
N THR A 319 -36.44 1.90 17.70
CA THR A 319 -36.24 2.71 16.48
C THR A 319 -35.09 2.10 15.69
N ILE A 320 -35.20 2.04 14.37
CA ILE A 320 -34.22 1.40 13.48
C ILE A 320 -33.93 2.36 12.32
N ASN A 321 -32.69 2.85 12.27
CA ASN A 321 -32.15 3.67 11.18
C ASN A 321 -31.17 2.82 10.38
N GLY A 322 -31.34 2.72 9.06
CA GLY A 322 -30.44 1.96 8.20
C GLY A 322 -29.95 2.82 7.03
N VAL A 323 -28.67 2.70 6.69
CA VAL A 323 -28.01 3.48 5.63
C VAL A 323 -27.20 2.54 4.72
N PHE A 324 -27.43 2.63 3.42
CA PHE A 324 -26.69 1.92 2.36
C PHE A 324 -25.80 2.96 1.68
N TYR A 325 -24.50 2.92 1.93
CA TYR A 325 -23.59 3.97 1.48
C TYR A 325 -23.17 3.74 0.01
N GLU A 326 -22.74 4.81 -0.66
CA GLU A 326 -21.93 4.67 -1.87
C GLU A 326 -20.57 4.02 -1.54
N VAL A 327 -19.86 3.59 -2.58
CA VAL A 327 -18.50 3.07 -2.46
C VAL A 327 -17.55 4.23 -2.08
N PRO A 328 -16.78 4.13 -0.98
CA PRO A 328 -15.81 5.17 -0.61
C PRO A 328 -14.58 5.14 -1.54
N PRO A 329 -13.83 6.25 -1.68
CA PRO A 329 -12.69 6.32 -2.61
C PRO A 329 -11.47 5.49 -2.17
N TYR A 330 -11.45 4.93 -0.95
CA TYR A 330 -10.32 4.13 -0.46
C TYR A 330 -10.57 2.61 -0.41
N SER A 331 -11.79 2.13 -0.73
CA SER A 331 -12.19 0.74 -0.51
C SER A 331 -13.18 0.22 -1.54
N LEU A 332 -12.88 -0.94 -2.11
CA LEU A 332 -13.81 -1.72 -2.94
C LEU A 332 -14.89 -2.43 -2.11
N LEU A 333 -14.78 -2.50 -0.78
CA LEU A 333 -15.89 -2.89 0.08
C LEU A 333 -16.82 -1.69 0.29
N ARG A 334 -18.11 -1.90 0.02
CA ARG A 334 -19.20 -0.93 0.25
C ARG A 334 -19.65 -1.04 1.71
N ARG A 335 -20.03 0.08 2.36
CA ARG A 335 -20.56 0.04 3.73
C ARG A 335 -22.08 0.01 3.72
N VAL A 336 -22.68 -0.78 4.60
CA VAL A 336 -24.10 -0.70 4.97
C VAL A 336 -24.17 -0.72 6.50
N THR A 337 -24.98 0.14 7.11
CA THR A 337 -25.18 0.17 8.57
C THR A 337 -26.65 0.05 8.94
N ILE A 338 -26.92 -0.59 10.07
CA ILE A 338 -28.26 -0.63 10.70
C ILE A 338 -28.09 -0.34 12.18
N GLN A 339 -28.48 0.86 12.62
CA GLN A 339 -28.53 1.25 14.02
C GLN A 339 -29.92 0.96 14.59
N MET A 340 -29.95 0.15 15.64
CA MET A 340 -31.11 -0.09 16.49
C MET A 340 -30.96 0.75 17.77
N SER A 341 -32.01 1.43 18.21
CA SER A 341 -31.97 2.23 19.44
C SER A 341 -33.29 2.25 20.22
N SER A 342 -33.22 2.45 21.54
CA SER A 342 -34.39 2.62 22.41
C SER A 342 -34.09 3.43 23.67
N LEU A 343 -35.10 4.13 24.18
CA LEU A 343 -35.02 4.89 25.44
C LEU A 343 -35.03 3.99 26.69
N THR A 344 -35.53 2.76 26.58
CA THR A 344 -35.62 1.80 27.69
C THR A 344 -34.70 0.61 27.44
N GLN A 345 -35.09 -0.25 26.50
CA GLN A 345 -34.25 -1.28 25.88
C GLN A 345 -34.79 -1.61 24.48
N ILE A 346 -33.89 -2.03 23.59
CA ILE A 346 -34.20 -2.75 22.35
C ILE A 346 -34.97 -4.02 22.74
N THR A 347 -35.93 -4.44 21.90
CA THR A 347 -36.74 -5.64 22.16
C THR A 347 -35.84 -6.89 22.23
N PRO A 348 -35.67 -7.57 23.38
CA PRO A 348 -34.78 -8.73 23.47
C PRO A 348 -35.33 -9.95 22.73
N GLY A 349 -34.45 -10.87 22.33
CA GLY A 349 -34.79 -12.08 21.59
C GLY A 349 -34.09 -12.17 20.23
N ILE A 350 -34.55 -13.07 19.38
CA ILE A 350 -33.97 -13.30 18.04
C ILE A 350 -34.50 -12.28 17.04
N TRP A 351 -33.60 -11.52 16.44
CA TRP A 351 -33.81 -10.69 15.27
C TRP A 351 -33.19 -11.37 14.05
N THR A 352 -33.73 -11.12 12.86
CA THR A 352 -33.26 -11.76 11.62
C THR A 352 -32.93 -10.71 10.57
N LEU A 353 -31.69 -10.68 10.08
CA LEU A 353 -31.34 -9.99 8.84
C LEU A 353 -31.74 -10.89 7.67
N VAL A 354 -32.40 -10.33 6.65
CA VAL A 354 -32.90 -11.06 5.49
C VAL A 354 -32.33 -10.43 4.23
N PHE A 355 -31.44 -11.15 3.56
CA PHE A 355 -30.73 -10.72 2.35
C PHE A 355 -31.38 -11.30 1.10
N THR A 356 -31.83 -10.43 0.19
CA THR A 356 -32.43 -10.80 -1.09
C THR A 356 -31.48 -10.41 -2.23
N PRO A 357 -30.91 -11.38 -2.98
CA PRO A 357 -29.98 -11.09 -4.08
C PRO A 357 -30.71 -10.45 -5.28
N LYS A 358 -30.03 -9.56 -6.00
CA LYS A 358 -30.49 -8.98 -7.27
C LYS A 358 -29.53 -9.30 -8.41
N ASP A 359 -28.25 -9.00 -8.22
CA ASP A 359 -27.15 -9.48 -9.06
C ASP A 359 -25.89 -9.64 -8.20
N ILE A 360 -25.37 -10.86 -8.09
CA ILE A 360 -24.27 -11.23 -7.20
C ILE A 360 -23.07 -11.71 -8.02
N ILE A 361 -21.91 -11.12 -7.76
CA ILE A 361 -20.64 -11.37 -8.44
C ILE A 361 -19.68 -12.14 -7.53
N GLU A 362 -19.48 -11.68 -6.29
CA GLU A 362 -18.65 -12.38 -5.29
C GLU A 362 -19.52 -13.05 -4.22
N GLY A 363 -20.48 -12.31 -3.67
CA GLY A 363 -21.44 -12.79 -2.68
C GLY A 363 -20.92 -12.84 -1.24
N THR A 364 -19.62 -12.61 -1.01
CA THR A 364 -19.06 -12.49 0.34
C THR A 364 -19.62 -11.24 1.02
N ILE A 365 -20.29 -11.44 2.16
CA ILE A 365 -20.74 -10.34 3.02
C ILE A 365 -20.29 -10.63 4.45
N ASP A 366 -19.47 -9.73 4.99
CA ASP A 366 -19.06 -9.76 6.40
C ASP A 366 -19.97 -8.84 7.23
N ILE A 367 -20.44 -9.33 8.39
CA ILE A 367 -21.40 -8.65 9.26
C ILE A 367 -20.82 -8.60 10.68
N TYR A 368 -20.78 -7.40 11.27
CA TYR A 368 -20.22 -7.14 12.59
C TYR A 368 -21.23 -6.47 13.54
N LEU A 369 -21.20 -6.92 14.79
CA LEU A 369 -21.67 -6.18 15.95
C LEU A 369 -20.53 -5.29 16.48
N PRO A 370 -20.79 -4.33 17.40
CA PRO A 370 -19.74 -3.68 18.16
C PRO A 370 -18.84 -4.70 18.87
N THR A 371 -17.66 -4.24 19.30
CA THR A 371 -16.79 -5.00 20.22
C THR A 371 -17.60 -5.42 21.45
N ALA A 372 -17.48 -6.68 21.83
CA ALA A 372 -18.39 -7.26 22.83
C ALA A 372 -18.10 -6.82 24.28
N GLU A 373 -17.00 -6.10 24.52
CA GLU A 373 -16.76 -5.30 25.72
C GLU A 373 -17.85 -4.22 25.94
N GLY A 374 -18.37 -3.62 24.86
CA GLY A 374 -19.49 -2.67 24.87
C GLY A 374 -20.90 -3.28 24.88
N LEU A 375 -21.05 -4.62 24.87
CA LEU A 375 -22.33 -5.31 24.69
C LEU A 375 -22.80 -6.12 25.92
N SER A 376 -24.09 -6.47 25.92
CA SER A 376 -24.64 -7.49 26.82
C SER A 376 -24.12 -8.88 26.45
N LYS A 377 -23.81 -9.72 27.46
CA LYS A 377 -23.20 -11.06 27.26
C LYS A 377 -24.04 -12.04 26.44
N ASP A 378 -25.34 -11.76 26.30
CA ASP A 378 -26.28 -12.56 25.49
C ASP A 378 -26.39 -12.07 24.03
N THR A 379 -25.83 -10.90 23.70
CA THR A 379 -25.94 -10.26 22.38
C THR A 379 -24.87 -10.79 21.42
N ARG A 380 -25.27 -11.62 20.46
CA ARG A 380 -24.37 -12.31 19.52
C ARG A 380 -25.12 -12.91 18.33
N PHE A 381 -24.42 -13.22 17.23
CA PHE A 381 -24.97 -14.08 16.19
C PHE A 381 -25.22 -15.49 16.73
N LEU A 382 -26.26 -16.16 16.22
CA LEU A 382 -26.62 -17.51 16.64
C LEU A 382 -25.61 -18.57 16.13
N GLU A 383 -25.13 -18.36 14.92
CA GLU A 383 -24.06 -19.14 14.26
C GLU A 383 -22.92 -18.20 13.85
N PRO A 384 -22.03 -17.76 14.75
CA PRO A 384 -21.00 -16.79 14.41
C PRO A 384 -19.90 -17.35 13.48
N SER A 385 -19.06 -16.45 12.98
CA SER A 385 -17.80 -16.76 12.29
C SER A 385 -16.62 -16.35 13.17
N GLU A 386 -15.56 -17.16 13.20
CA GLU A 386 -14.36 -16.90 14.02
C GLU A 386 -13.21 -16.26 13.21
N ILE A 387 -13.24 -16.38 11.88
CA ILE A 387 -12.33 -15.73 10.92
C ILE A 387 -12.61 -14.24 10.77
N LEU A 388 -11.61 -13.46 10.33
CA LEU A 388 -11.68 -12.00 10.19
C LEU A 388 -12.18 -11.26 11.46
N THR A 389 -11.73 -11.74 12.63
CA THR A 389 -12.05 -11.16 13.94
C THR A 389 -10.93 -10.31 14.53
N VAL A 390 -9.81 -10.11 13.80
CA VAL A 390 -8.80 -9.09 14.16
C VAL A 390 -9.43 -7.70 14.12
N THR A 391 -9.38 -6.96 15.21
CA THR A 391 -9.97 -5.61 15.33
C THR A 391 -9.16 -4.54 14.60
N VAL A 392 -9.84 -3.54 14.03
CA VAL A 392 -9.23 -2.29 13.54
C VAL A 392 -8.61 -1.53 14.73
N PRO A 393 -7.35 -1.04 14.66
CA PRO A 393 -6.47 -0.93 13.49
C PRO A 393 -5.42 -2.06 13.37
N GLY A 394 -5.58 -3.19 14.05
CA GLY A 394 -4.73 -4.37 13.89
C GLY A 394 -4.79 -5.01 12.50
N THR A 395 -5.74 -4.59 11.67
CA THR A 395 -5.85 -4.92 10.24
C THR A 395 -5.08 -3.99 9.30
N ALA A 396 -4.42 -2.93 9.81
CA ALA A 396 -3.48 -2.13 9.02
C ALA A 396 -2.26 -2.96 8.58
N ASN A 397 -1.67 -2.65 7.42
CA ASN A 397 -0.69 -3.54 6.78
C ASN A 397 0.68 -3.47 7.46
N GLN A 398 1.16 -2.27 7.75
CA GLN A 398 2.52 -2.00 8.18
C GLN A 398 2.72 -2.27 9.68
N VAL A 399 1.69 -2.12 10.52
CA VAL A 399 1.79 -2.39 11.97
C VAL A 399 2.16 -3.85 12.28
N ILE A 400 2.75 -4.08 13.45
CA ILE A 400 2.98 -5.41 14.01
C ILE A 400 1.75 -5.79 14.86
N THR A 401 0.91 -6.68 14.35
CA THR A 401 -0.35 -7.07 15.00
C THR A 401 -0.13 -8.30 15.89
N VAL A 402 -0.48 -8.18 17.16
CA VAL A 402 -0.12 -9.15 18.20
C VAL A 402 -1.35 -9.90 18.71
N GLY A 403 -1.42 -11.18 18.38
CA GLY A 403 -2.38 -12.12 18.96
C GLY A 403 -1.96 -12.61 20.34
N SER A 404 -2.84 -13.37 20.98
CA SER A 404 -2.66 -13.87 22.35
C SER A 404 -2.47 -15.39 22.39
N PHE A 405 -1.55 -15.88 23.23
CA PHE A 405 -1.46 -17.31 23.60
C PHE A 405 -1.38 -17.56 25.12
N ASN A 406 -1.76 -18.78 25.53
CA ASN A 406 -1.58 -19.28 26.89
C ASN A 406 -0.18 -19.87 27.06
N SER A 407 0.65 -19.11 27.76
CA SER A 407 2.07 -19.39 28.00
C SER A 407 2.36 -20.54 28.98
N ARG A 408 1.34 -21.28 29.41
CA ARG A 408 1.46 -22.54 30.17
C ARG A 408 1.23 -23.78 29.30
N THR A 409 0.65 -23.60 28.11
CA THR A 409 0.28 -24.69 27.18
C THR A 409 0.85 -24.53 25.76
N ASP A 410 1.34 -23.34 25.40
CA ASP A 410 1.73 -22.95 24.01
C ASP A 410 0.54 -22.98 23.00
N ASP A 411 -0.70 -22.96 23.48
CA ASP A 411 -1.90 -22.86 22.62
C ASP A 411 -2.43 -21.43 22.55
N ARG A 412 -2.98 -21.06 21.38
CA ARG A 412 -3.68 -19.78 21.16
C ARG A 412 -4.82 -19.59 22.17
N SER A 413 -4.94 -18.36 22.65
CA SER A 413 -6.05 -17.91 23.50
C SER A 413 -7.34 -17.84 22.69
N SER A 414 -8.42 -18.47 23.16
CA SER A 414 -9.67 -18.64 22.40
C SER A 414 -10.37 -17.32 22.00
N PHE A 415 -10.02 -16.21 22.64
CA PHE A 415 -10.53 -14.88 22.30
C PHE A 415 -9.73 -14.16 21.21
N SER A 416 -8.46 -14.54 20.98
CA SER A 416 -7.54 -13.79 20.10
C SER A 416 -8.07 -13.71 18.67
N GLY A 417 -8.28 -12.49 18.16
CA GLY A 417 -8.77 -12.23 16.81
C GLY A 417 -7.96 -12.95 15.72
N GLU A 418 -8.66 -13.48 14.72
CA GLU A 418 -8.07 -14.18 13.56
C GLU A 418 -8.19 -13.36 12.26
N GLY A 419 -7.22 -13.52 11.37
CA GLY A 419 -7.26 -12.92 10.03
C GLY A 419 -8.10 -13.72 9.04
N ASP A 420 -7.80 -13.53 7.75
CA ASP A 420 -8.51 -14.11 6.61
C ASP A 420 -7.51 -14.27 5.45
N PHE A 421 -6.64 -15.26 5.57
CA PHE A 421 -5.49 -15.48 4.68
C PHE A 421 -5.93 -15.80 3.24
N GLU A 422 -7.05 -16.52 3.07
CA GLU A 422 -7.63 -16.82 1.75
C GLU A 422 -8.04 -15.55 0.99
N ASN A 423 -8.26 -14.44 1.70
CA ASN A 423 -8.69 -13.16 1.15
C ASN A 423 -7.75 -12.01 1.60
N GLY A 424 -6.45 -12.31 1.71
CA GLY A 424 -5.37 -11.31 1.84
C GLY A 424 -5.16 -10.66 3.20
N VAL A 425 -5.90 -11.03 4.25
CA VAL A 425 -5.73 -10.46 5.61
C VAL A 425 -4.78 -11.34 6.41
N TYR A 426 -3.49 -11.17 6.14
CA TYR A 426 -2.37 -11.91 6.73
C TYR A 426 -2.06 -11.49 8.18
N LYS A 427 -3.04 -11.64 9.08
CA LYS A 427 -3.00 -11.20 10.48
C LYS A 427 -3.50 -12.30 11.44
N PRO A 428 -3.11 -12.28 12.74
CA PRO A 428 -2.06 -11.44 13.33
C PRO A 428 -0.67 -11.78 12.77
N ASP A 429 0.33 -10.92 13.00
CA ASP A 429 1.70 -11.20 12.58
C ASP A 429 2.31 -12.30 13.46
N LEU A 430 2.13 -12.23 14.78
CA LEU A 430 2.56 -13.26 15.72
C LEU A 430 1.73 -13.24 17.01
N LEU A 431 1.84 -14.29 17.81
CA LEU A 431 1.20 -14.38 19.12
C LEU A 431 2.23 -14.14 20.24
N ALA A 432 1.89 -13.27 21.18
CA ALA A 432 2.62 -13.11 22.43
C ALA A 432 1.74 -13.56 23.62
N PRO A 433 2.33 -13.80 24.80
CA PRO A 433 1.58 -14.15 26.00
C PRO A 433 0.63 -13.03 26.38
N GLY A 434 -0.66 -13.28 26.15
CA GLY A 434 -1.74 -12.38 26.48
C GLY A 434 -2.84 -13.07 27.28
N GLU A 435 -2.86 -14.39 27.40
CA GLU A 435 -3.50 -14.91 28.60
C GLU A 435 -2.62 -14.55 29.77
N ASP A 436 -3.26 -14.05 30.82
CA ASP A 436 -2.83 -14.35 32.17
C ASP A 436 -1.48 -13.70 32.53
N ILE A 437 -1.36 -12.37 32.50
CA ILE A 437 -0.08 -11.65 32.65
C ILE A 437 -0.01 -10.80 33.92
N ILE A 438 1.01 -11.03 34.75
CA ILE A 438 1.31 -10.21 35.93
C ILE A 438 1.95 -8.89 35.51
N SER A 439 1.46 -7.77 36.05
CA SER A 439 2.10 -6.46 35.96
C SER A 439 1.67 -5.59 37.16
N PHE A 440 2.08 -4.33 37.19
CA PHE A 440 1.59 -3.39 38.22
C PHE A 440 0.20 -2.84 37.89
N LEU A 441 -0.60 -2.63 38.93
CA LEU A 441 -1.81 -1.82 38.93
C LEU A 441 -1.54 -0.48 39.64
N PRO A 442 -2.43 0.53 39.51
CA PRO A 442 -2.34 1.77 40.26
C PRO A 442 -2.13 1.56 41.77
N GLY A 443 -1.33 2.44 42.38
CA GLY A 443 -0.90 2.31 43.77
C GLY A 443 0.17 1.23 44.02
N GLY A 444 0.70 0.60 42.96
CA GLY A 444 1.87 -0.29 43.04
C GLY A 444 1.58 -1.71 43.51
N THR A 445 0.31 -2.11 43.54
CA THR A 445 -0.06 -3.52 43.74
C THR A 445 0.24 -4.33 42.47
N LEU A 446 0.56 -5.63 42.61
CA LEU A 446 0.66 -6.52 41.46
C LEU A 446 -0.72 -7.10 41.13
N GLY A 447 -1.07 -7.07 39.85
CA GLY A 447 -2.32 -7.59 39.32
C GLY A 447 -2.10 -8.32 38.01
N ALA A 448 -3.11 -9.07 37.60
CA ALA A 448 -2.97 -10.13 36.61
C ALA A 448 -4.07 -9.95 35.56
N LEU A 449 -3.72 -9.65 34.30
CA LEU A 449 -4.67 -9.31 33.22
C LEU A 449 -4.53 -10.20 31.99
N THR A 450 -5.64 -10.38 31.26
CA THR A 450 -5.81 -11.39 30.20
C THR A 450 -6.50 -10.77 28.98
N GLY A 451 -5.80 -10.68 27.86
CA GLY A 451 -6.30 -10.15 26.59
C GLY A 451 -5.16 -9.87 25.61
N THR A 452 -5.48 -9.55 24.35
CA THR A 452 -4.45 -9.09 23.39
C THR A 452 -3.78 -7.78 23.84
N SER A 453 -4.45 -6.99 24.69
CA SER A 453 -3.87 -5.82 25.36
C SER A 453 -2.61 -6.12 26.17
N MET A 454 -2.44 -7.34 26.70
CA MET A 454 -1.27 -7.76 27.47
C MET A 454 -0.23 -8.49 26.60
N ALA A 455 -0.63 -9.06 25.47
CA ALA A 455 0.29 -9.61 24.47
C ALA A 455 1.10 -8.50 23.80
N THR A 456 0.44 -7.44 23.34
CA THR A 456 1.01 -6.28 22.62
C THR A 456 2.25 -5.67 23.30
N PRO A 457 2.22 -5.26 24.59
CA PRO A 457 3.37 -4.63 25.25
C PRO A 457 4.58 -5.54 25.45
N HIS A 458 4.42 -6.87 25.36
CA HIS A 458 5.59 -7.76 25.28
C HIS A 458 6.37 -7.50 24.00
N VAL A 459 5.68 -7.41 22.86
CA VAL A 459 6.29 -7.15 21.56
C VAL A 459 6.81 -5.71 21.49
N THR A 460 6.08 -4.72 22.01
CA THR A 460 6.55 -3.31 22.12
C THR A 460 7.87 -3.22 22.89
N GLY A 461 7.96 -3.85 24.07
CA GLY A 461 9.19 -3.91 24.86
C GLY A 461 10.34 -4.58 24.11
N VAL A 462 10.06 -5.63 23.34
CA VAL A 462 11.05 -6.31 22.49
C VAL A 462 11.52 -5.42 21.33
N CYS A 463 10.62 -4.70 20.65
CA CYS A 463 10.99 -3.75 19.60
C CYS A 463 11.95 -2.68 20.14
N SER A 464 11.76 -2.20 21.37
CA SER A 464 12.72 -1.31 22.04
C SER A 464 14.10 -1.96 22.25
N LEU A 465 14.18 -3.23 22.64
CA LEU A 465 15.48 -3.94 22.72
C LEU A 465 16.17 -4.07 21.36
N LEU A 466 15.41 -4.34 20.29
CA LEU A 466 15.95 -4.45 18.93
C LEU A 466 16.42 -3.09 18.40
N MET A 467 15.66 -2.02 18.63
CA MET A 467 16.08 -0.66 18.24
C MET A 467 17.28 -0.16 19.04
N GLN A 468 17.48 -0.59 20.29
CA GLN A 468 18.73 -0.33 21.01
C GLN A 468 19.89 -0.94 20.23
N TRP A 469 19.85 -2.25 19.98
CA TRP A 469 20.93 -2.96 19.29
C TRP A 469 21.20 -2.44 17.87
N GLY A 470 20.14 -2.27 17.06
CA GLY A 470 20.28 -1.82 15.69
C GLY A 470 20.65 -0.34 15.57
N ILE A 471 19.86 0.53 16.23
CA ILE A 471 19.84 1.97 15.91
C ILE A 471 20.67 2.79 16.89
N VAL A 472 20.65 2.45 18.19
CA VAL A 472 21.41 3.18 19.22
C VAL A 472 22.86 2.71 19.29
N GLU A 473 23.08 1.40 19.20
CA GLU A 473 24.41 0.77 19.20
C GLU A 473 25.01 0.67 17.78
N GLY A 474 24.23 1.00 16.74
CA GLY A 474 24.69 1.19 15.36
C GLY A 474 24.85 -0.09 14.53
N ASN A 475 24.46 -1.26 15.03
CA ASN A 475 24.61 -2.53 14.33
C ASN A 475 23.68 -2.69 13.11
N ASP A 476 22.54 -1.98 13.10
CA ASP A 476 21.55 -1.98 12.02
C ASP A 476 20.63 -0.74 12.11
N PRO A 477 21.02 0.40 11.50
CA PRO A 477 20.31 1.67 11.65
C PRO A 477 18.86 1.71 11.10
N PHE A 478 18.41 0.61 10.47
CA PHE A 478 17.13 0.44 9.79
C PHE A 478 16.23 -0.61 10.47
N LEU A 479 16.58 -1.01 11.70
CA LEU A 479 15.86 -2.04 12.45
C LEU A 479 14.54 -1.51 13.06
N TYR A 480 13.61 -1.17 12.17
CA TYR A 480 12.27 -0.66 12.47
C TYR A 480 11.25 -1.11 11.39
N SER A 481 9.97 -0.79 11.58
CA SER A 481 8.85 -1.15 10.69
C SER A 481 8.92 -2.59 10.15
N GLN A 482 8.92 -2.81 8.82
CA GLN A 482 8.83 -4.14 8.22
C GLN A 482 10.07 -5.01 8.48
N LYS A 483 11.25 -4.41 8.67
CA LYS A 483 12.49 -5.11 8.99
C LYS A 483 12.44 -5.76 10.38
N THR A 484 11.98 -5.02 11.39
CA THR A 484 11.74 -5.56 12.74
C THR A 484 10.61 -6.59 12.75
N LYS A 485 9.52 -6.35 12.02
CA LYS A 485 8.44 -7.34 11.83
C LYS A 485 8.99 -8.67 11.26
N ALA A 486 9.79 -8.62 10.20
CA ALA A 486 10.37 -9.81 9.58
C ALA A 486 11.22 -10.62 10.57
N MET A 487 12.10 -9.97 11.34
CA MET A 487 12.93 -10.63 12.36
C MET A 487 12.12 -11.23 13.53
N LEU A 488 11.03 -10.59 13.94
CA LEU A 488 10.11 -11.12 14.94
C LEU A 488 9.36 -12.36 14.41
N ASN A 489 8.85 -12.29 13.17
CA ASN A 489 8.17 -13.39 12.49
C ASN A 489 9.11 -14.56 12.20
N GLN A 490 10.40 -14.29 11.93
CA GLN A 490 11.44 -15.30 11.70
C GLN A 490 11.87 -16.00 13.00
N SER A 491 11.97 -15.26 14.12
CA SER A 491 12.35 -15.85 15.41
C SER A 491 11.19 -16.60 16.10
N ALA A 492 9.95 -16.39 15.68
CA ALA A 492 8.77 -17.02 16.26
C ALA A 492 8.86 -18.57 16.36
N LYS A 493 8.49 -19.10 17.53
CA LYS A 493 8.40 -20.54 17.81
C LYS A 493 7.17 -21.14 17.13
N ARG A 494 7.38 -22.24 16.41
CA ARG A 494 6.35 -23.00 15.68
C ARG A 494 6.21 -24.41 16.23
N SER A 495 5.10 -25.07 15.89
CA SER A 495 4.86 -26.49 16.14
C SER A 495 4.82 -27.25 14.81
N ASN A 496 5.58 -28.33 14.69
CA ASN A 496 5.69 -29.14 13.46
C ASN A 496 4.35 -29.76 13.00
N ASN A 497 3.31 -29.69 13.83
CA ASN A 497 1.97 -30.22 13.55
C ASN A 497 0.99 -29.16 12.99
N ARG A 498 1.46 -27.94 12.68
CA ARG A 498 0.67 -26.82 12.13
C ARG A 498 1.46 -26.17 10.99
N VAL A 499 0.77 -25.76 9.92
CA VAL A 499 1.34 -24.93 8.85
C VAL A 499 1.43 -23.47 9.35
N TYR A 500 2.47 -22.75 8.97
CA TYR A 500 2.67 -21.33 9.30
C TYR A 500 3.18 -20.59 8.07
N PRO A 501 2.81 -19.33 7.86
CA PRO A 501 1.85 -18.55 8.65
C PRO A 501 0.40 -19.04 8.52
N ASN A 502 -0.48 -18.63 9.44
CA ASN A 502 -1.93 -18.91 9.37
C ASN A 502 -2.76 -17.85 10.12
N SER A 503 -4.07 -17.79 9.86
CA SER A 503 -5.01 -16.79 10.41
C SER A 503 -5.10 -16.74 11.93
N SER A 504 -4.79 -17.84 12.62
CA SER A 504 -4.95 -17.94 14.08
C SER A 504 -3.64 -17.67 14.84
N TYR A 505 -2.51 -18.14 14.32
CA TYR A 505 -1.19 -18.06 14.99
C TYR A 505 -0.20 -17.08 14.33
N GLY A 506 -0.56 -16.46 13.21
CA GLY A 506 0.40 -15.69 12.42
C GLY A 506 1.62 -16.55 12.05
N TYR A 507 2.82 -15.98 12.17
CA TYR A 507 4.09 -16.68 11.98
C TYR A 507 4.55 -17.51 13.19
N GLY A 508 3.83 -17.48 14.32
CA GLY A 508 4.12 -18.31 15.50
C GLY A 508 4.07 -17.57 16.84
N LEU A 509 4.67 -18.17 17.86
CA LEU A 509 4.73 -17.63 19.23
C LEU A 509 6.02 -16.84 19.44
N LEU A 510 5.97 -15.64 20.04
CA LEU A 510 7.14 -14.80 20.33
C LEU A 510 8.25 -15.57 21.05
N ASN A 511 9.45 -15.69 20.44
CA ASN A 511 10.58 -16.41 21.06
C ASN A 511 11.96 -15.85 20.63
N LEU A 512 12.57 -15.04 21.49
CA LEU A 512 13.89 -14.45 21.22
C LEU A 512 15.08 -15.41 21.35
N ASN A 513 14.89 -16.64 21.83
CA ASN A 513 15.99 -17.62 21.87
C ASN A 513 16.41 -18.12 20.48
N ASN A 514 15.55 -17.91 19.47
CA ASN A 514 15.83 -18.22 18.07
C ASN A 514 16.50 -17.06 17.31
N LEU A 515 16.63 -15.87 17.93
CA LEU A 515 17.14 -14.68 17.27
C LEU A 515 18.65 -14.57 17.44
N ASN A 516 19.41 -14.97 16.42
CA ASN A 516 20.87 -14.87 16.44
C ASN A 516 21.35 -13.54 15.85
N LEU A 517 21.76 -12.60 16.72
CA LEU A 517 22.26 -11.29 16.32
C LEU A 517 23.69 -11.34 15.73
N GLU A 518 24.51 -12.36 16.06
CA GLU A 518 25.88 -12.46 15.56
C GLU A 518 25.96 -12.75 14.05
N TYR A 519 24.87 -13.25 13.45
CA TYR A 519 24.74 -13.49 12.01
C TYR A 519 24.34 -12.24 11.21
N LEU A 520 24.03 -11.12 11.86
CA LEU A 520 23.55 -9.90 11.18
C LEU A 520 24.66 -8.87 10.96
N SER A 521 25.79 -8.99 11.66
CA SER A 521 26.83 -7.96 11.71
C SER A 521 28.25 -8.55 11.60
N ARG A 522 28.78 -8.71 10.37
CA ARG A 522 30.22 -8.93 10.16
C ARG A 522 30.75 -8.59 8.77
N ASN A 523 32.03 -8.18 8.75
CA ASN A 523 32.97 -8.11 7.64
C ASN A 523 32.82 -6.96 6.63
N LEU A 524 33.50 -5.85 6.95
CA LEU A 524 34.16 -5.00 5.94
C LEU A 524 35.54 -5.60 5.65
N ASP A 525 35.95 -5.66 4.38
CA ASP A 525 37.31 -6.02 3.97
C ASP A 525 37.88 -4.88 3.10
N GLU A 526 38.79 -4.10 3.67
CA GLU A 526 39.39 -2.93 3.02
C GLU A 526 40.26 -3.36 1.82
N ASN A 527 39.97 -2.87 0.61
CA ASN A 527 40.94 -2.41 -0.41
C ASN A 527 40.28 -2.11 -1.79
N GLY A 528 41.00 -1.35 -2.63
CA GLY A 528 40.82 -1.31 -4.09
C GLY A 528 40.42 0.04 -4.72
N ASN A 529 41.40 0.81 -5.19
CA ASN A 529 41.18 2.01 -6.02
C ASN A 529 40.96 1.62 -7.49
N TYR A 530 39.90 2.09 -8.16
CA TYR A 530 39.73 1.99 -9.63
C TYR A 530 39.14 3.25 -10.28
N ARG A 531 38.63 3.15 -11.52
CA ARG A 531 38.33 4.25 -12.45
C ARG A 531 36.94 4.11 -13.07
N LEU A 532 36.28 5.26 -13.19
CA LEU A 532 34.86 5.42 -13.50
C LEU A 532 34.42 4.98 -14.91
N GLU A 533 33.49 4.02 -14.97
CA GLU A 533 32.62 3.73 -16.13
C GLU A 533 31.15 3.53 -15.71
N ASN A 534 30.20 4.11 -16.45
CA ASN A 534 28.79 4.24 -16.00
C ASN A 534 27.90 3.06 -16.46
N ASN A 535 27.67 2.07 -15.60
CA ASN A 535 26.74 0.96 -15.85
C ASN A 535 25.42 1.11 -15.05
N VAL A 536 24.29 0.71 -15.63
CA VAL A 536 22.96 0.81 -15.00
C VAL A 536 22.80 -0.19 -13.84
N SER A 537 23.39 -1.39 -13.93
CA SER A 537 23.30 -2.41 -12.86
C SER A 537 24.03 -2.04 -11.56
N GLU A 538 24.83 -0.97 -11.60
CA GLU A 538 25.59 -0.43 -10.46
C GLU A 538 25.11 1.00 -10.11
N ALA A 539 23.87 1.36 -10.51
CA ALA A 539 23.27 2.66 -10.27
C ALA A 539 22.08 2.57 -9.29
N ILE A 540 21.95 3.60 -8.45
CA ILE A 540 20.87 3.74 -7.46
C ILE A 540 20.17 5.09 -7.60
N LEU A 541 18.86 5.09 -7.40
CA LEU A 541 18.08 6.31 -7.17
C LEU A 541 18.08 6.59 -5.68
N VAL A 542 18.40 7.83 -5.28
CA VAL A 542 18.28 8.31 -3.90
C VAL A 542 17.13 9.33 -3.84
N ASP A 543 16.13 9.04 -3.01
CA ASP A 543 15.09 9.99 -2.59
C ASP A 543 15.58 10.70 -1.32
N HIS A 544 15.62 12.03 -1.34
CA HIS A 544 16.28 12.84 -0.34
C HIS A 544 15.69 14.24 -0.17
N ASP A 545 16.07 14.94 0.89
CA ASP A 545 15.79 16.37 1.04
C ASP A 545 16.86 17.28 0.42
N LYS A 546 16.59 18.58 0.41
CA LYS A 546 17.45 19.61 -0.16
C LYS A 546 18.87 19.71 0.44
N ASN A 547 19.13 19.12 1.61
CA ASN A 547 20.42 19.18 2.30
C ASN A 547 21.38 18.08 1.84
N PHE A 548 20.90 17.04 1.14
CA PHE A 548 21.70 15.93 0.63
C PHE A 548 22.94 16.36 -0.16
N PRO A 549 22.90 17.36 -1.06
CA PRO A 549 24.10 17.81 -1.77
C PRO A 549 25.17 18.41 -0.85
N GLU A 550 24.84 18.87 0.37
CA GLU A 550 25.80 19.36 1.36
C GLU A 550 26.37 18.20 2.22
N GLU A 551 25.52 17.26 2.64
CA GLU A 551 25.97 16.05 3.36
C GLU A 551 26.92 15.21 2.48
N LEU A 552 26.62 15.09 1.18
CA LEU A 552 27.39 14.33 0.20
C LEU A 552 28.81 14.88 -0.08
N VAL A 553 29.11 16.14 0.26
CA VAL A 553 30.46 16.73 0.10
C VAL A 553 31.53 15.97 0.90
N ASN A 554 31.13 15.29 1.97
CA ASN A 554 32.03 14.54 2.85
C ASN A 554 32.01 13.02 2.56
N PHE A 555 31.34 12.58 1.50
CA PHE A 555 31.24 11.16 1.15
C PHE A 555 32.60 10.62 0.67
N LEU A 556 33.02 9.48 1.22
CA LEU A 556 34.41 9.03 1.16
C LEU A 556 34.78 8.22 -0.10
N TYR A 557 33.77 7.77 -0.86
CA TYR A 557 33.93 6.82 -1.95
C TYR A 557 33.78 7.50 -3.32
N PRO A 558 34.42 6.99 -4.40
CA PRO A 558 34.23 7.52 -5.74
C PRO A 558 32.85 7.14 -6.29
N PHE A 559 32.14 8.13 -6.83
CA PHE A 559 30.87 7.97 -7.54
C PHE A 559 30.76 9.01 -8.66
N ASN A 560 29.91 8.73 -9.65
CA ASN A 560 29.32 9.76 -10.50
C ASN A 560 27.88 9.99 -10.04
N SER A 561 27.33 11.19 -10.22
CA SER A 561 25.92 11.46 -9.91
C SER A 561 25.29 12.44 -10.89
N ILE A 562 24.03 12.19 -11.24
CA ILE A 562 23.16 13.12 -11.95
C ILE A 562 22.05 13.52 -10.98
N ARG A 563 22.01 14.80 -10.57
CA ARG A 563 20.86 15.32 -9.84
C ARG A 563 19.70 15.44 -10.82
N LEU A 564 18.56 14.83 -10.52
CA LEU A 564 17.39 14.80 -11.40
C LEU A 564 16.39 15.89 -11.00
N SER A 565 16.13 16.02 -9.69
CA SER A 565 15.25 17.05 -9.10
C SER A 565 15.78 17.57 -7.76
N GLU A 566 15.03 18.44 -7.08
CA GLU A 566 15.37 18.85 -5.72
C GLU A 566 15.46 17.67 -4.74
N ASN A 567 14.66 16.62 -4.99
CA ASN A 567 14.51 15.44 -4.13
C ASN A 567 15.15 14.15 -4.69
N TYR A 568 15.47 14.10 -5.99
CA TYR A 568 16.03 12.90 -6.63
C TYR A 568 17.45 13.10 -7.14
N THR A 569 18.35 12.22 -6.73
CA THR A 569 19.71 12.09 -7.29
C THR A 569 19.96 10.64 -7.71
N LEU A 570 20.39 10.47 -8.95
CA LEU A 570 20.86 9.21 -9.51
C LEU A 570 22.36 9.09 -9.28
N MET A 571 22.82 8.06 -8.58
CA MET A 571 24.23 7.80 -8.30
C MET A 571 24.72 6.54 -9.02
N PHE A 572 25.96 6.56 -9.49
CA PHE A 572 26.62 5.48 -10.24
C PHE A 572 27.95 5.12 -9.57
N PHE A 573 28.27 3.81 -9.54
CA PHE A 573 29.50 3.28 -8.98
C PHE A 573 30.14 2.27 -9.95
N ASP A 574 31.48 2.14 -9.91
CA ASP A 574 32.19 1.08 -10.66
C ASP A 574 31.86 -0.32 -10.15
N THR A 575 31.44 -0.40 -8.89
CA THR A 575 30.84 -1.58 -8.25
C THR A 575 30.03 -1.05 -7.08
N LEU A 576 28.72 -1.28 -7.08
CA LEU A 576 27.84 -0.89 -5.98
C LEU A 576 28.09 -1.81 -4.78
N ARG A 577 28.89 -1.36 -3.82
CA ARG A 577 29.22 -2.13 -2.61
C ARG A 577 28.23 -1.85 -1.48
N ARG A 578 28.02 -2.87 -0.63
CA ARG A 578 27.29 -2.78 0.65
C ARG A 578 27.69 -1.55 1.48
N GLU A 579 28.99 -1.34 1.66
CA GLU A 579 29.56 -0.22 2.41
C GLU A 579 29.11 1.16 1.88
N TYR A 580 28.94 1.32 0.56
CA TYR A 580 28.51 2.59 -0.03
C TYR A 580 27.02 2.83 0.25
N ILE A 581 26.18 1.80 0.12
CA ILE A 581 24.74 1.86 0.45
C ILE A 581 24.56 2.17 1.95
N GLU A 582 25.30 1.47 2.82
CA GLU A 582 25.23 1.68 4.27
C GLU A 582 25.65 3.11 4.67
N ASP A 583 26.64 3.72 4.01
CA ASP A 583 27.07 5.09 4.31
C ASP A 583 26.14 6.17 3.74
N ILE A 584 25.51 5.95 2.57
CA ILE A 584 24.49 6.88 2.05
C ILE A 584 23.24 6.86 2.95
N LEU A 585 22.81 5.68 3.40
CA LEU A 585 21.66 5.55 4.32
C LEU A 585 21.94 6.06 5.75
N LYS A 586 23.18 6.45 6.10
CA LYS A 586 23.52 7.12 7.37
C LYS A 586 23.33 8.64 7.30
N LEU A 587 23.15 9.21 6.10
CA LEU A 587 22.91 10.65 5.89
C LEU A 587 21.48 11.01 6.33
N ASN A 588 21.30 12.13 7.04
CA ASN A 588 20.00 12.49 7.63
C ASN A 588 18.98 12.95 6.58
N SER A 589 19.48 13.43 5.46
CA SER A 589 18.72 13.89 4.30
C SER A 589 18.14 12.77 3.43
N VAL A 590 18.54 11.51 3.61
CA VAL A 590 18.11 10.39 2.75
C VAL A 590 16.86 9.71 3.30
N PHE A 591 15.87 9.53 2.44
CA PHE A 591 14.61 8.85 2.78
C PHE A 591 14.54 7.42 2.23
N ILE A 592 14.88 7.24 0.95
CA ILE A 592 14.79 5.96 0.24
C ILE A 592 16.01 5.81 -0.69
N ILE A 593 16.49 4.57 -0.86
CA ILE A 593 17.38 4.18 -1.95
C ILE A 593 16.72 3.05 -2.72
N GLU A 594 16.64 3.16 -4.05
CA GLU A 594 16.11 2.14 -4.95
C GLU A 594 17.15 1.71 -6.00
N ASN A 595 17.12 0.43 -6.37
CA ASN A 595 17.93 -0.08 -7.49
C ASN A 595 17.39 0.46 -8.81
N VAL A 596 18.27 0.86 -9.73
CA VAL A 596 17.86 1.35 -11.05
C VAL A 596 17.83 0.21 -12.05
N VAL A 597 16.69 0.01 -12.71
CA VAL A 597 16.49 -1.06 -13.70
C VAL A 597 16.11 -0.50 -15.07
N PRO A 598 16.51 -1.17 -16.17
CA PRO A 598 16.04 -0.82 -17.50
C PRO A 598 14.53 -1.11 -17.64
N ILE A 599 13.82 -0.17 -18.26
CA ILE A 599 12.41 -0.26 -18.65
C ILE A 599 12.27 -0.11 -20.17
N THR A 600 11.18 -0.61 -20.74
CA THR A 600 10.99 -0.68 -22.20
C THR A 600 9.55 -0.33 -22.62
N PRO A 601 9.32 0.26 -23.82
CA PRO A 601 7.98 0.41 -24.39
C PRO A 601 7.21 -0.92 -24.45
N LEU A 602 5.95 -0.90 -24.01
CA LEU A 602 5.11 -2.10 -23.95
C LEU A 602 4.23 -2.29 -25.20
N GLY A 603 4.77 -1.96 -26.38
CA GLY A 603 4.14 -2.19 -27.68
C GLY A 603 5.13 -2.31 -28.85
N GLU A 604 4.93 -3.31 -29.70
CA GLU A 604 5.68 -3.51 -30.95
C GLU A 604 4.98 -2.77 -32.10
N ILE A 605 5.74 -1.96 -32.86
CA ILE A 605 5.21 -1.13 -33.96
C ILE A 605 5.49 -1.79 -35.31
N THR A 606 4.43 -2.10 -36.05
CA THR A 606 4.50 -2.54 -37.45
C THR A 606 4.22 -1.38 -38.41
N ARG A 607 5.13 -1.15 -39.36
CA ARG A 607 5.03 -0.07 -40.36
C ARG A 607 4.04 -0.42 -41.48
N GLY A 608 2.77 -0.31 -41.16
CA GLY A 608 1.64 -0.46 -42.07
C GLY A 608 0.30 -0.30 -41.33
N ILE A 609 -0.79 -0.26 -42.10
CA ILE A 609 -2.18 -0.25 -41.61
C ILE A 609 -3.04 -1.39 -42.20
N GLU A 610 -2.40 -2.32 -42.92
CA GLU A 610 -3.02 -3.55 -43.39
C GLU A 610 -3.35 -4.45 -42.18
N ASP A 611 -4.56 -5.02 -42.15
CA ASP A 611 -5.15 -5.72 -40.99
C ASP A 611 -5.16 -4.91 -39.67
N GLY A 612 -5.15 -3.57 -39.76
CA GLY A 612 -5.23 -2.66 -38.61
C GLY A 612 -6.64 -2.47 -38.03
N VAL A 613 -6.71 -2.25 -36.72
CA VAL A 613 -7.95 -2.21 -35.92
C VAL A 613 -8.23 -0.82 -35.33
N ILE A 614 -9.51 -0.42 -35.34
CA ILE A 614 -10.03 0.79 -34.69
C ILE A 614 -11.06 0.38 -33.61
N ALA A 615 -10.61 0.10 -32.39
CA ALA A 615 -11.43 -0.60 -31.40
C ALA A 615 -12.43 0.29 -30.59
N LYS A 616 -12.74 1.51 -31.06
CA LYS A 616 -13.62 2.48 -30.37
C LYS A 616 -15.06 1.99 -30.16
N GLU A 617 -15.54 1.08 -31.01
CA GLU A 617 -16.86 0.44 -30.81
C GLU A 617 -16.79 -0.65 -29.73
N ASP A 618 -15.72 -1.46 -29.70
CA ASP A 618 -15.56 -2.58 -28.76
C ASP A 618 -15.49 -2.12 -27.29
N ILE A 619 -14.99 -0.92 -27.03
CA ILE A 619 -14.97 -0.28 -25.70
C ILE A 619 -16.14 0.68 -25.44
N GLY A 620 -17.15 0.71 -26.32
CA GLY A 620 -18.40 1.46 -26.14
C GLY A 620 -18.33 2.99 -26.25
N VAL A 621 -17.17 3.60 -26.55
CA VAL A 621 -17.00 5.07 -26.51
C VAL A 621 -17.75 5.80 -27.62
N ASN A 622 -17.98 5.16 -28.76
CA ASN A 622 -18.76 5.72 -29.87
C ASN A 622 -20.19 6.13 -29.45
N PHE A 623 -20.78 5.45 -28.46
CA PHE A 623 -22.11 5.79 -27.92
C PHE A 623 -22.18 7.24 -27.40
N PHE A 624 -21.08 7.77 -26.84
CA PHE A 624 -21.02 9.13 -26.32
C PHE A 624 -20.62 10.12 -27.42
N LYS A 625 -19.61 9.77 -28.23
CA LYS A 625 -19.15 10.62 -29.34
C LYS A 625 -20.23 10.97 -30.38
N THR A 626 -21.24 10.10 -30.53
CA THR A 626 -22.31 10.25 -31.53
C THR A 626 -23.67 10.64 -30.96
N ASN A 627 -23.81 10.79 -29.64
CA ASN A 627 -25.08 11.09 -28.99
C ASN A 627 -25.23 12.61 -28.73
N PRO A 628 -26.12 13.32 -29.45
CA PRO A 628 -26.25 14.78 -29.36
C PRO A 628 -26.81 15.30 -28.03
N ASN A 629 -27.14 14.42 -27.08
CA ASN A 629 -27.61 14.79 -25.74
C ASN A 629 -26.58 14.46 -24.63
N LEU A 630 -25.45 13.84 -24.97
CA LEU A 630 -24.41 13.41 -24.02
C LEU A 630 -23.06 13.22 -24.75
N THR A 631 -22.52 14.33 -25.25
CA THR A 631 -21.29 14.35 -26.06
C THR A 631 -20.03 14.39 -25.19
N LEU A 632 -19.43 13.22 -24.92
CA LEU A 632 -18.15 13.15 -24.21
C LEU A 632 -16.98 12.97 -25.20
N LEU A 633 -15.99 13.85 -25.09
CA LEU A 633 -14.82 13.93 -25.97
C LEU A 633 -13.48 14.14 -25.22
N GLY A 634 -13.51 14.28 -23.89
CA GLY A 634 -12.34 14.53 -23.04
C GLY A 634 -12.10 16.01 -22.71
N SER A 635 -13.05 16.88 -23.06
CA SER A 635 -12.91 18.33 -22.91
C SER A 635 -12.55 18.75 -21.48
N GLY A 636 -11.61 19.68 -21.34
CA GLY A 636 -11.11 20.18 -20.04
C GLY A 636 -10.18 19.23 -19.26
N THR A 637 -10.03 17.98 -19.67
CA THR A 637 -9.11 17.02 -19.04
C THR A 637 -7.69 17.07 -19.63
N LEU A 638 -6.74 16.44 -18.95
CA LEU A 638 -5.34 16.30 -19.36
C LEU A 638 -4.96 14.81 -19.42
N ILE A 639 -4.15 14.42 -20.40
CA ILE A 639 -3.49 13.12 -20.41
C ILE A 639 -1.98 13.35 -20.48
N ALA A 640 -1.26 12.85 -19.47
CA ALA A 640 0.19 12.86 -19.42
C ALA A 640 0.74 11.55 -20.01
N ILE A 641 1.62 11.68 -21.00
CA ILE A 641 2.28 10.57 -21.71
C ILE A 641 3.76 10.59 -21.32
N ILE A 642 4.23 9.54 -20.65
CA ILE A 642 5.64 9.38 -20.25
C ILE A 642 6.23 8.23 -21.06
N ASP A 643 6.95 8.56 -22.13
CA ASP A 643 7.27 7.62 -23.22
C ASP A 643 8.47 8.11 -24.07
N THR A 644 8.58 7.67 -25.35
CA THR A 644 9.67 8.01 -26.27
C THR A 644 9.66 9.45 -26.79
N GLY A 645 8.55 10.17 -26.65
CA GLY A 645 8.36 11.56 -27.10
C GLY A 645 7.05 11.77 -27.87
N ILE A 646 7.00 12.80 -28.71
CA ILE A 646 5.88 13.04 -29.64
C ILE A 646 6.34 13.81 -30.89
N ASP A 647 5.87 13.41 -32.07
CA ASP A 647 5.90 14.26 -33.27
C ASP A 647 4.85 15.37 -33.15
N TYR A 648 5.21 16.50 -32.56
CA TYR A 648 4.30 17.65 -32.37
C TYR A 648 3.93 18.38 -33.67
N LEU A 649 4.56 18.04 -34.81
CA LEU A 649 4.17 18.53 -36.14
C LEU A 649 3.15 17.62 -36.83
N HIS A 650 2.78 16.49 -36.22
CA HIS A 650 1.74 15.60 -36.70
C HIS A 650 0.36 16.29 -36.60
N GLN A 651 -0.39 16.36 -37.71
CA GLN A 651 -1.65 17.14 -37.81
C GLN A 651 -2.72 16.69 -36.80
N ASP A 652 -2.70 15.44 -36.33
CA ASP A 652 -3.61 14.96 -35.29
C ASP A 652 -3.34 15.55 -33.88
N PHE A 653 -2.27 16.34 -33.69
CA PHE A 653 -2.00 17.11 -32.47
C PHE A 653 -2.05 18.63 -32.67
N ILE A 654 -2.46 19.09 -33.86
CA ILE A 654 -2.58 20.51 -34.21
C ILE A 654 -4.07 20.83 -34.40
N TYR A 655 -4.59 21.77 -33.61
CA TYR A 655 -5.98 22.22 -33.69
C TYR A 655 -6.26 22.97 -35.02
N PRO A 656 -7.52 23.06 -35.46
CA PRO A 656 -7.89 23.73 -36.72
C PRO A 656 -7.56 25.24 -36.81
N ASP A 657 -7.14 25.88 -35.71
CA ASP A 657 -6.64 27.25 -35.67
C ASP A 657 -5.11 27.37 -35.81
N GLY A 658 -4.39 26.23 -35.87
CA GLY A 658 -2.93 26.15 -35.94
C GLY A 658 -2.22 26.03 -34.59
N THR A 659 -2.94 25.94 -33.47
CA THR A 659 -2.35 25.79 -32.13
C THR A 659 -2.14 24.32 -31.74
N SER A 660 -1.23 24.06 -30.79
CA SER A 660 -0.91 22.71 -30.31
C SER A 660 -1.90 22.20 -29.28
N LYS A 661 -2.27 20.92 -29.39
CA LYS A 661 -2.90 20.13 -28.33
C LYS A 661 -2.00 19.97 -27.11
N ILE A 662 -0.69 19.96 -27.31
CA ILE A 662 0.29 19.80 -26.23
C ILE A 662 0.31 21.10 -25.41
N LEU A 663 0.25 20.96 -24.09
CA LEU A 663 0.31 22.06 -23.13
C LEU A 663 1.72 22.25 -22.57
N TYR A 664 2.39 21.13 -22.29
CA TYR A 664 3.79 21.06 -21.86
C TYR A 664 4.47 19.84 -22.51
N LEU A 665 5.71 20.02 -22.97
CA LEU A 665 6.59 18.96 -23.43
C LEU A 665 7.93 19.07 -22.68
N TRP A 666 8.25 18.10 -21.83
CA TRP A 666 9.57 17.99 -21.21
C TRP A 666 10.41 16.95 -21.97
N ASP A 667 11.49 17.41 -22.60
CA ASP A 667 12.50 16.53 -23.18
C ASP A 667 13.65 16.35 -22.19
N GLN A 668 13.64 15.25 -21.43
CA GLN A 668 14.71 14.94 -20.47
C GLN A 668 16.07 14.74 -21.15
N SER A 669 16.10 14.42 -22.45
CA SER A 669 17.33 14.08 -23.19
C SER A 669 18.09 15.30 -23.73
N LYS A 670 17.52 16.50 -23.55
CA LYS A 670 17.99 17.73 -24.21
C LYS A 670 18.39 18.82 -23.23
N ASP A 671 19.70 19.02 -23.08
CA ASP A 671 20.28 20.09 -22.25
C ASP A 671 19.73 21.48 -22.61
N GLY A 672 19.29 22.25 -21.60
CA GLY A 672 18.78 23.60 -21.80
C GLY A 672 18.11 24.17 -20.55
N ASN A 673 16.78 24.34 -20.61
CA ASN A 673 15.98 24.98 -19.56
C ASN A 673 15.11 23.91 -18.86
N PRO A 674 15.60 23.25 -17.80
CA PRO A 674 14.80 22.25 -17.09
C PRO A 674 13.57 22.90 -16.41
N PRO A 675 12.48 22.14 -16.20
CA PRO A 675 11.34 22.64 -15.43
C PRO A 675 11.72 22.99 -13.99
N ASN A 676 10.95 23.88 -13.36
CA ASN A 676 11.26 24.37 -12.02
C ASN A 676 11.32 23.22 -10.99
N GLY A 677 12.39 23.17 -10.19
CA GLY A 677 12.67 22.07 -9.26
C GLY A 677 13.36 20.84 -9.90
N PHE A 678 13.64 20.87 -11.21
CA PHE A 678 14.35 19.83 -11.95
C PHE A 678 15.70 20.34 -12.48
N PHE A 679 16.62 19.42 -12.74
CA PHE A 679 18.00 19.74 -13.13
C PHE A 679 18.44 19.10 -14.46
N ILE A 680 17.53 18.45 -15.18
CA ILE A 680 17.80 17.77 -16.47
C ILE A 680 16.79 18.17 -17.56
N GLY A 681 17.23 18.09 -18.81
CA GLY A 681 16.38 18.29 -19.97
C GLY A 681 15.94 19.73 -20.22
N THR A 682 14.94 19.89 -21.09
CA THR A 682 14.30 21.18 -21.42
C THR A 682 12.78 21.08 -21.43
N GLU A 683 12.11 21.96 -20.69
CA GLU A 683 10.65 22.15 -20.79
C GLU A 683 10.31 23.12 -21.94
N TYR A 684 9.29 22.76 -22.71
CA TYR A 684 8.67 23.59 -23.74
C TYR A 684 7.20 23.83 -23.40
N THR A 685 6.78 25.10 -23.48
CA THR A 685 5.39 25.51 -23.31
C THR A 685 4.59 25.34 -24.60
N ARG A 686 3.26 25.37 -24.50
CA ARG A 686 2.39 25.50 -25.68
C ARG A 686 2.78 26.67 -26.58
N GLU A 687 3.21 27.79 -26.01
CA GLU A 687 3.62 28.98 -26.77
C GLU A 687 4.88 28.71 -27.61
N ASP A 688 5.85 27.95 -27.08
CA ASP A 688 7.03 27.51 -27.82
C ASP A 688 6.67 26.53 -28.95
N ILE A 689 5.80 25.56 -28.65
CA ILE A 689 5.36 24.55 -29.61
C ILE A 689 4.50 25.18 -30.72
N ASN A 690 3.62 26.14 -30.39
CA ASN A 690 2.85 26.94 -31.35
C ASN A 690 3.77 27.71 -32.32
N LYS A 691 4.83 28.32 -31.79
CA LYS A 691 5.85 28.99 -32.62
C LYS A 691 6.53 27.99 -33.55
N ALA A 692 6.99 26.86 -33.04
CA ALA A 692 7.63 25.82 -33.85
C ALA A 692 6.70 25.25 -34.93
N ILE A 693 5.42 25.01 -34.63
CA ILE A 693 4.40 24.64 -35.63
C ILE A 693 4.29 25.71 -36.72
N SER A 694 4.18 26.99 -36.36
CA SER A 694 4.09 28.10 -37.33
C SER A 694 5.34 28.27 -38.22
N GLU A 695 6.50 27.85 -37.73
CA GLU A 695 7.78 27.91 -38.42
C GLU A 695 8.10 26.58 -39.15
N ASN A 696 7.26 25.54 -38.96
CA ASN A 696 7.51 24.14 -39.34
C ASN A 696 8.90 23.65 -38.86
N ASP A 697 9.25 24.01 -37.63
CA ASP A 697 10.48 23.59 -36.98
C ASP A 697 10.22 22.32 -36.14
N ALA A 698 11.02 21.27 -36.37
CA ALA A 698 11.02 20.03 -35.59
C ALA A 698 12.04 20.05 -34.44
N SER A 699 12.86 21.11 -34.33
CA SER A 699 14.04 21.11 -33.47
C SER A 699 13.78 21.14 -31.97
N LEU A 700 12.54 21.31 -31.48
CA LEU A 700 12.25 21.31 -30.04
C LEU A 700 12.47 19.92 -29.43
N SER A 701 11.89 18.88 -30.02
CA SER A 701 12.05 17.48 -29.63
C SER A 701 11.54 16.58 -30.76
N GLU A 702 12.29 15.54 -31.14
CA GLU A 702 11.85 14.53 -32.11
C GLU A 702 11.50 13.22 -31.38
N ASP A 703 10.49 12.47 -31.85
CA ASP A 703 10.23 11.09 -31.42
C ASP A 703 10.87 10.12 -32.42
N GLU A 704 12.06 9.63 -32.12
CA GLU A 704 12.85 8.80 -33.04
C GLU A 704 12.32 7.36 -33.16
N GLU A 705 11.57 6.89 -32.17
CA GLU A 705 11.02 5.52 -32.12
C GLU A 705 9.56 5.50 -32.62
N GLY A 706 8.78 6.52 -32.26
CA GLY A 706 7.39 6.72 -32.68
C GLY A 706 6.34 6.12 -31.73
N HIS A 707 6.75 5.50 -30.62
CA HIS A 707 5.83 4.85 -29.68
C HIS A 707 5.01 5.89 -28.91
N GLY A 708 5.66 6.90 -28.33
CA GLY A 708 4.98 8.00 -27.63
C GLY A 708 4.03 8.78 -28.55
N THR A 709 4.38 8.96 -29.82
CA THR A 709 3.48 9.50 -30.86
C THR A 709 2.22 8.64 -31.05
N MET A 710 2.37 7.31 -31.20
CA MET A 710 1.23 6.39 -31.35
C MET A 710 0.33 6.37 -30.11
N ILE A 711 0.93 6.27 -28.92
CA ILE A 711 0.20 6.23 -27.65
C ILE A 711 -0.55 7.54 -27.40
N SER A 712 0.08 8.69 -27.64
CA SER A 712 -0.56 10.02 -27.61
C SER A 712 -1.75 10.10 -28.56
N GLY A 713 -1.61 9.53 -29.76
CA GLY A 713 -2.63 9.49 -30.79
C GLY A 713 -3.83 8.60 -30.43
N ILE A 714 -3.60 7.39 -29.92
CA ILE A 714 -4.66 6.48 -29.46
C ILE A 714 -5.42 7.09 -28.27
N CYS A 715 -4.71 7.75 -27.35
CA CYS A 715 -5.31 8.52 -26.26
C CYS A 715 -6.20 9.67 -26.78
N ALA A 716 -5.65 10.59 -27.58
CA ALA A 716 -6.25 11.92 -27.79
C ALA A 716 -6.04 12.54 -29.18
N GLY A 717 -5.60 11.78 -30.20
CA GLY A 717 -5.40 12.30 -31.55
C GLY A 717 -6.70 12.82 -32.19
N LEU A 718 -6.62 13.95 -32.90
CA LEU A 718 -7.78 14.63 -33.50
C LEU A 718 -8.39 13.90 -34.71
N GLY A 719 -7.65 12.97 -35.34
CA GLY A 719 -8.05 12.37 -36.62
C GLY A 719 -8.17 13.45 -37.72
N SER A 720 -7.23 14.38 -37.75
CA SER A 720 -7.16 15.50 -38.69
C SER A 720 -6.82 15.02 -40.11
N ILE A 721 -5.97 13.99 -40.22
CA ILE A 721 -5.62 13.37 -41.52
C ILE A 721 -6.68 12.32 -41.91
N ASN A 722 -7.04 11.41 -40.99
CA ASN A 722 -8.18 10.52 -41.14
C ASN A 722 -9.06 10.53 -39.89
N ARG A 723 -10.33 10.93 -40.07
CA ARG A 723 -11.33 11.03 -39.00
C ARG A 723 -11.67 9.67 -38.36
N GLU A 724 -11.49 8.56 -39.08
CA GLU A 724 -11.68 7.23 -38.53
C GLU A 724 -10.62 6.90 -37.45
N TYR A 725 -9.40 7.41 -37.60
CA TYR A 725 -8.26 7.18 -36.68
C TYR A 725 -8.18 8.17 -35.51
N GLU A 726 -9.21 9.01 -35.31
CA GLU A 726 -9.34 9.86 -34.11
C GLU A 726 -9.19 9.02 -32.81
N GLY A 727 -8.38 9.49 -31.86
CA GLY A 727 -8.16 8.86 -30.56
C GLY A 727 -9.40 8.83 -29.67
N VAL A 728 -9.31 8.17 -28.51
CA VAL A 728 -10.47 7.97 -27.63
C VAL A 728 -11.03 9.28 -27.05
N ALA A 729 -10.16 10.19 -26.59
CA ALA A 729 -10.49 11.47 -25.98
C ALA A 729 -9.96 12.66 -26.81
N PRO A 730 -10.56 12.96 -27.98
CA PRO A 730 -10.06 13.94 -28.96
C PRO A 730 -10.05 15.41 -28.49
N GLU A 731 -10.72 15.75 -27.40
CA GLU A 731 -10.67 17.10 -26.79
C GLU A 731 -9.81 17.16 -25.51
N ALA A 732 -9.25 16.03 -25.05
CA ALA A 732 -8.26 16.06 -23.98
C ALA A 732 -6.95 16.69 -24.48
N GLU A 733 -6.29 17.47 -23.62
CA GLU A 733 -5.01 18.11 -23.91
C GLU A 733 -3.85 17.26 -23.39
N LEU A 734 -2.66 17.41 -23.99
CA LEU A 734 -1.51 16.54 -23.69
C LEU A 734 -0.46 17.23 -22.83
N ILE A 735 0.06 16.49 -21.84
CA ILE A 735 1.37 16.70 -21.25
C ILE A 735 2.25 15.57 -21.81
N VAL A 736 3.46 15.87 -22.26
CA VAL A 736 4.38 14.84 -22.79
C VAL A 736 5.72 14.92 -22.09
N VAL A 737 6.23 13.78 -21.64
CA VAL A 737 7.61 13.64 -21.17
C VAL A 737 8.32 12.64 -22.07
N LYS A 738 9.29 13.12 -22.84
CA LYS A 738 10.28 12.26 -23.50
C LYS A 738 11.31 11.87 -22.44
N LEU A 739 11.36 10.58 -22.12
CA LEU A 739 12.37 10.05 -21.20
C LEU A 739 13.77 10.13 -21.82
N ALA A 740 14.78 10.38 -21.00
CA ALA A 740 16.17 10.24 -21.41
C ALA A 740 16.67 8.80 -21.21
N LYS A 741 17.69 8.42 -22.00
CA LYS A 741 18.36 7.13 -21.88
C LYS A 741 19.63 7.26 -21.04
N VAL A 742 19.70 6.51 -19.96
CA VAL A 742 20.89 6.36 -19.11
C VAL A 742 21.66 5.13 -19.58
N SER A 743 22.92 5.33 -19.99
CA SER A 743 23.80 4.30 -20.56
C SER A 743 23.12 3.43 -21.66
N GLY A 744 22.27 4.05 -22.48
CA GLY A 744 21.56 3.41 -23.60
C GLY A 744 20.14 2.92 -23.29
N PHE A 745 19.73 2.87 -22.02
CA PHE A 745 18.42 2.35 -21.60
C PHE A 745 17.52 3.45 -21.04
N TYR A 746 16.21 3.36 -21.29
CA TYR A 746 15.24 4.04 -20.42
C TYR A 746 15.27 3.34 -19.05
N THR A 747 15.16 4.07 -17.94
CA THR A 747 15.29 3.49 -16.59
C THR A 747 14.19 3.92 -15.63
N SER A 748 14.00 3.15 -14.55
CA SER A 748 13.07 3.47 -13.46
C SER A 748 13.29 4.90 -12.93
N ALA A 749 14.53 5.31 -12.64
CA ALA A 749 14.88 6.64 -12.13
C ALA A 749 14.34 7.80 -12.98
N MET A 750 14.38 7.67 -14.31
CA MET A 750 13.93 8.73 -15.23
C MET A 750 12.39 8.79 -15.31
N MET A 751 11.74 7.62 -15.24
CA MET A 751 10.28 7.49 -15.12
C MET A 751 9.75 8.04 -13.79
N GLU A 752 10.39 7.75 -12.67
CA GLU A 752 9.97 8.27 -11.35
C GLU A 752 10.10 9.79 -11.29
N THR A 753 11.18 10.33 -11.85
CA THR A 753 11.34 11.80 -12.00
C THR A 753 10.28 12.40 -12.93
N ALA A 754 9.88 11.71 -13.99
CA ALA A 754 8.79 12.14 -14.89
C ALA A 754 7.41 12.14 -14.20
N ILE A 755 7.11 11.13 -13.38
CA ILE A 755 5.87 11.07 -12.57
C ILE A 755 5.85 12.26 -11.59
N SER A 756 6.98 12.54 -10.93
CA SER A 756 7.14 13.70 -10.03
C SER A 756 6.87 15.04 -10.72
N TYR A 757 7.38 15.25 -11.95
CA TYR A 757 7.11 16.43 -12.76
C TYR A 757 5.61 16.58 -13.12
N VAL A 758 4.94 15.48 -13.46
CA VAL A 758 3.50 15.53 -13.73
C VAL A 758 2.70 15.89 -12.46
N TYR A 759 3.14 15.46 -11.27
CA TYR A 759 2.51 15.89 -10.01
C TYR A 759 2.64 17.40 -9.74
N ASP A 760 3.73 18.07 -10.14
CA ASP A 760 3.81 19.55 -10.10
C ASP A 760 2.76 20.17 -11.01
N ILE A 761 2.70 19.73 -12.28
CA ILE A 761 1.72 20.26 -13.24
C ILE A 761 0.29 20.07 -12.74
N VAL A 762 -0.05 18.90 -12.18
CA VAL A 762 -1.38 18.63 -11.60
C VAL A 762 -1.68 19.60 -10.47
N SER A 763 -0.74 19.81 -9.56
CA SER A 763 -0.86 20.74 -8.43
C SER A 763 -1.02 22.20 -8.90
N ARG A 764 -0.32 22.57 -9.96
CA ARG A 764 -0.25 23.91 -10.55
C ARG A 764 -1.44 24.27 -11.45
N LEU A 765 -2.03 23.28 -12.14
CA LEU A 765 -3.17 23.47 -13.06
C LEU A 765 -4.53 23.12 -12.45
N GLN A 766 -4.57 22.28 -11.41
CA GLN A 766 -5.80 21.81 -10.75
C GLN A 766 -6.86 21.23 -11.71
N ARG A 767 -6.41 20.53 -12.77
CA ARG A 767 -7.26 19.92 -13.79
C ARG A 767 -7.26 18.39 -13.70
N PRO A 768 -8.37 17.70 -14.05
CA PRO A 768 -8.42 16.24 -14.07
C PRO A 768 -7.37 15.69 -15.05
N THR A 769 -6.47 14.85 -14.55
CA THR A 769 -5.25 14.41 -15.24
C THR A 769 -5.08 12.89 -15.14
N ILE A 770 -4.78 12.27 -16.27
CA ILE A 770 -4.50 10.83 -16.37
C ILE A 770 -3.04 10.65 -16.76
N ILE A 771 -2.26 9.97 -15.91
CA ILE A 771 -0.88 9.58 -16.25
C ILE A 771 -0.93 8.20 -16.92
N ASN A 772 -0.55 8.14 -18.19
CA ASN A 772 -0.40 6.88 -18.93
C ASN A 772 1.05 6.40 -18.85
N ILE A 773 1.25 5.28 -18.17
CA ILE A 773 2.53 4.56 -18.08
C ILE A 773 2.49 3.42 -19.10
N SER A 774 3.10 3.65 -20.26
CA SER A 774 3.13 2.71 -21.40
C SER A 774 4.46 1.96 -21.54
N MET A 775 5.27 1.95 -20.47
CA MET A 775 6.58 1.30 -20.37
C MET A 775 6.70 0.48 -19.07
N GLY A 776 7.54 -0.57 -19.06
CA GLY A 776 7.71 -1.41 -17.86
C GLY A 776 8.94 -2.34 -17.89
N SER A 777 9.08 -3.17 -16.85
CA SER A 777 10.09 -4.23 -16.72
C SER A 777 9.61 -5.35 -15.80
N ASN A 778 10.09 -6.58 -15.99
CA ASN A 778 9.93 -7.70 -15.05
C ASN A 778 10.79 -7.53 -13.78
N LEU A 779 11.91 -6.81 -13.89
CA LEU A 779 12.77 -6.49 -12.75
C LEU A 779 12.03 -5.55 -11.80
N LEU A 780 12.31 -5.67 -10.50
CA LEU A 780 11.56 -5.02 -9.41
C LEU A 780 10.07 -5.43 -9.31
N ALA A 781 9.66 -6.59 -9.83
CA ALA A 781 8.29 -7.11 -9.63
C ALA A 781 7.89 -7.21 -8.13
N GLY A 782 8.86 -7.36 -7.23
CA GLY A 782 8.66 -7.33 -5.79
C GLY A 782 8.30 -5.97 -5.18
N TYR A 783 8.34 -4.88 -5.95
CA TYR A 783 7.89 -3.55 -5.52
C TYR A 783 6.35 -3.43 -5.50
N ALA A 784 5.63 -4.54 -5.59
CA ALA A 784 4.16 -4.61 -5.46
C ALA A 784 3.60 -4.02 -4.15
N SER A 785 4.40 -3.99 -3.07
CA SER A 785 4.04 -3.35 -1.79
C SER A 785 4.62 -1.94 -1.61
N ASN A 786 5.33 -1.40 -2.61
CA ASN A 786 5.88 -0.05 -2.58
C ASN A 786 4.90 0.91 -3.27
N THR A 787 4.69 2.10 -2.68
CA THR A 787 3.79 3.14 -3.19
C THR A 787 4.57 4.45 -3.23
N ASN A 788 5.03 4.87 -4.41
CA ASN A 788 6.04 5.92 -4.57
C ASN A 788 5.67 7.22 -3.86
N ASP A 789 4.41 7.62 -3.98
CA ASP A 789 3.88 8.75 -3.25
C ASP A 789 2.37 8.58 -3.11
N LYS A 790 1.87 8.55 -1.87
CA LYS A 790 0.46 8.25 -1.55
C LYS A 790 -0.49 9.44 -1.83
N LYS A 791 -0.10 10.30 -2.78
CA LYS A 791 -0.90 11.36 -3.41
C LYS A 791 -1.92 10.77 -4.38
N THR A 792 -1.48 10.07 -5.43
CA THR A 792 -2.36 9.51 -6.49
C THR A 792 -3.50 8.66 -5.94
N TYR A 793 -3.28 7.87 -4.87
CA TYR A 793 -4.35 7.05 -4.30
C TYR A 793 -5.51 7.90 -3.71
N PHE A 794 -5.37 9.21 -3.52
CA PHE A 794 -6.39 10.05 -2.89
C PHE A 794 -6.62 11.41 -3.56
N THR A 795 -5.74 11.87 -4.45
CA THR A 795 -5.93 13.13 -5.18
C THR A 795 -7.10 13.05 -6.15
N ASN A 796 -8.12 13.88 -5.90
CA ASN A 796 -9.34 13.90 -6.71
C ASN A 796 -9.04 14.37 -8.14
N GLY A 797 -9.42 13.58 -9.14
CA GLY A 797 -9.13 13.88 -10.54
C GLY A 797 -7.73 13.49 -11.01
N LEU A 798 -6.95 12.77 -10.21
CA LEU A 798 -5.70 12.14 -10.64
C LEU A 798 -5.90 10.63 -10.77
N SER A 799 -5.44 10.05 -11.88
CA SER A 799 -5.37 8.59 -12.09
C SER A 799 -4.05 8.21 -12.75
N ILE A 800 -3.43 7.11 -12.30
CA ILE A 800 -2.38 6.42 -13.05
C ILE A 800 -3.00 5.20 -13.74
N VAL A 801 -2.81 5.11 -15.05
CA VAL A 801 -3.15 3.95 -15.88
C VAL A 801 -1.84 3.35 -16.38
N ALA A 802 -1.62 2.05 -16.16
CA ALA A 802 -0.40 1.37 -16.62
C ALA A 802 -0.71 0.14 -17.47
N ALA A 803 0.11 -0.04 -18.50
CA ALA A 803 0.18 -1.25 -19.31
C ALA A 803 0.66 -2.45 -18.46
N ALA A 804 -0.05 -3.58 -18.50
CA ALA A 804 0.25 -4.73 -17.64
C ALA A 804 1.61 -5.41 -17.89
N GLY A 805 2.17 -5.26 -19.11
CA GLY A 805 3.34 -6.00 -19.57
C GLY A 805 3.00 -6.97 -20.72
N ASN A 806 4.05 -7.40 -21.44
CA ASN A 806 3.95 -8.24 -22.64
C ASN A 806 4.68 -9.60 -22.45
N GLU A 807 4.75 -10.09 -21.21
CA GLU A 807 5.61 -11.22 -20.81
C GLU A 807 4.81 -12.52 -20.51
N GLY A 808 3.51 -12.53 -20.77
CA GLY A 808 2.60 -13.65 -20.44
C GLY A 808 2.82 -14.97 -21.20
N ASN A 809 3.74 -15.00 -22.17
CA ASN A 809 4.14 -16.21 -22.90
C ASN A 809 5.65 -16.27 -23.24
N THR A 810 6.47 -15.36 -22.73
CA THR A 810 7.87 -15.16 -23.15
C THR A 810 8.88 -16.05 -22.44
N GLN A 811 8.42 -16.85 -21.46
CA GLN A 811 9.22 -17.75 -20.64
C GLN A 811 10.31 -17.05 -19.78
N THR A 812 10.10 -15.79 -19.45
CA THR A 812 10.99 -14.95 -18.60
C THR A 812 10.67 -15.03 -17.11
N HIS A 813 9.66 -15.82 -16.70
CA HIS A 813 9.29 -16.03 -15.29
C HIS A 813 9.04 -17.52 -14.96
N ILE A 814 9.44 -17.93 -13.75
CA ILE A 814 9.09 -19.21 -13.11
C ILE A 814 8.82 -18.99 -11.62
N SER A 815 7.79 -19.64 -11.08
CA SER A 815 7.55 -19.68 -9.64
C SER A 815 7.21 -21.09 -9.15
N GLY A 816 7.45 -21.33 -7.86
CA GLY A 816 7.29 -22.64 -7.22
C GLY A 816 7.27 -22.55 -5.70
N ASN A 817 7.45 -23.68 -5.02
CA ASN A 817 7.44 -23.78 -3.56
C ASN A 817 8.54 -24.74 -3.05
N ILE A 818 9.25 -24.33 -1.99
CA ILE A 818 10.19 -25.14 -1.21
C ILE A 818 9.53 -25.49 0.12
N ASN A 819 9.21 -26.75 0.38
CA ASN A 819 8.24 -27.12 1.43
C ASN A 819 8.80 -27.11 2.86
N ARG A 820 10.12 -26.98 3.05
CA ARG A 820 10.83 -27.00 4.35
C ARG A 820 12.29 -26.56 4.24
N ALA A 821 12.90 -26.21 5.37
CA ALA A 821 14.34 -25.99 5.43
C ALA A 821 15.14 -27.27 5.10
N GLY A 822 16.27 -27.13 4.40
CA GLY A 822 17.09 -28.23 3.88
C GLY A 822 16.47 -28.98 2.67
N GLU A 823 15.39 -28.45 2.09
CA GLU A 823 14.88 -28.91 0.80
C GLU A 823 15.54 -28.13 -0.34
N VAL A 824 15.90 -28.85 -1.41
CA VAL A 824 16.71 -28.33 -2.52
C VAL A 824 15.94 -28.43 -3.82
N VAL A 825 15.86 -27.32 -4.56
CA VAL A 825 15.17 -27.21 -5.85
C VAL A 825 16.13 -26.64 -6.90
N ASP A 826 16.37 -27.39 -7.97
CA ASP A 826 17.14 -26.94 -9.14
C ASP A 826 16.20 -26.26 -10.16
N VAL A 827 16.33 -24.95 -10.37
CA VAL A 827 15.62 -24.22 -11.44
C VAL A 827 16.50 -24.13 -12.68
N GLU A 828 16.03 -24.65 -13.82
CA GLU A 828 16.82 -24.76 -15.05
C GLU A 828 16.58 -23.58 -16.03
N LEU A 829 17.67 -22.86 -16.31
CA LEU A 829 17.76 -21.71 -17.23
C LEU A 829 18.46 -22.16 -18.51
N GLU A 830 17.77 -22.12 -19.65
CA GLU A 830 18.31 -22.42 -20.98
C GLU A 830 18.85 -21.14 -21.61
N ILE A 831 20.12 -21.15 -22.02
CA ILE A 831 20.79 -20.07 -22.79
C ILE A 831 21.23 -20.67 -24.13
N ILE A 832 20.74 -20.13 -25.26
CA ILE A 832 21.03 -20.66 -26.61
C ILE A 832 22.11 -19.82 -27.30
N GLU A 833 21.95 -18.50 -27.26
CA GLU A 833 22.94 -17.50 -27.69
C GLU A 833 23.55 -16.86 -26.43
N GLU A 834 24.83 -16.49 -26.48
CA GLU A 834 25.58 -16.05 -25.29
C GLU A 834 25.12 -14.66 -24.82
N GLU A 835 24.97 -14.46 -23.51
CA GLU A 835 24.54 -13.18 -22.94
C GLU A 835 25.75 -12.38 -22.42
N GLU A 836 25.88 -11.12 -22.83
CA GLU A 836 26.98 -10.26 -22.33
C GLU A 836 26.79 -9.89 -20.85
N ASN A 837 25.55 -9.64 -20.42
CA ASN A 837 25.20 -9.36 -19.04
C ASN A 837 23.75 -9.80 -18.74
N LEU A 838 23.59 -10.97 -18.13
CA LEU A 838 22.28 -11.51 -17.74
C LEU A 838 22.01 -11.28 -16.25
N VAL A 839 20.97 -10.50 -15.95
CA VAL A 839 20.44 -10.35 -14.58
C VAL A 839 19.34 -11.39 -14.35
N VAL A 840 19.22 -11.89 -13.13
CA VAL A 840 18.08 -12.70 -12.66
C VAL A 840 17.70 -12.25 -11.24
N GLU A 841 16.44 -11.92 -11.01
CA GLU A 841 15.92 -11.63 -9.66
C GLU A 841 15.18 -12.84 -9.08
N VAL A 842 15.45 -13.16 -7.82
CA VAL A 842 14.73 -14.18 -7.03
C VAL A 842 14.03 -13.50 -5.86
N TRP A 843 12.73 -13.71 -5.72
CA TRP A 843 11.89 -13.13 -4.67
C TRP A 843 11.21 -14.23 -3.86
N MET A 844 11.43 -14.26 -2.54
CA MET A 844 10.78 -15.16 -1.60
C MET A 844 9.52 -14.53 -0.98
N SER A 845 8.53 -15.35 -0.61
CA SER A 845 7.55 -14.94 0.41
C SER A 845 8.26 -14.53 1.71
N ARG A 846 7.74 -13.53 2.42
CA ARG A 846 8.34 -13.09 3.71
C ARG A 846 7.85 -13.97 4.87
N PRO A 847 8.68 -14.32 5.86
CA PRO A 847 10.12 -14.09 6.01
C PRO A 847 10.93 -15.34 5.59
N ASP A 848 10.60 -15.95 4.46
CA ASP A 848 11.33 -17.12 3.95
C ASP A 848 12.69 -16.70 3.39
N ARG A 849 13.66 -17.63 3.47
CA ARG A 849 15.05 -17.43 3.05
C ARG A 849 15.59 -18.65 2.35
N ILE A 850 16.46 -18.43 1.36
CA ILE A 850 17.13 -19.49 0.62
C ILE A 850 18.64 -19.24 0.51
N ASN A 851 19.43 -20.32 0.55
CA ASN A 851 20.78 -20.27 -0.01
C ASN A 851 20.63 -20.45 -1.53
N LEU A 852 21.26 -19.60 -2.33
CA LEU A 852 21.31 -19.75 -3.79
C LEU A 852 22.72 -20.16 -4.24
N LEU A 853 22.76 -21.22 -5.04
CA LEU A 853 23.95 -21.72 -5.73
C LEU A 853 23.71 -21.68 -7.25
N ILE A 854 24.71 -21.22 -8.00
CA ILE A 854 24.69 -21.26 -9.46
C ILE A 854 25.51 -22.45 -9.93
N ILE A 855 25.01 -23.19 -10.91
CA ILE A 855 25.70 -24.33 -11.54
C ILE A 855 25.78 -24.11 -13.05
N THR A 856 26.98 -24.26 -13.61
CA THR A 856 27.23 -24.02 -15.04
C THR A 856 26.85 -25.22 -15.91
N PRO A 857 26.75 -25.04 -17.26
CA PRO A 857 26.53 -26.14 -18.19
C PRO A 857 27.62 -27.22 -18.17
N SER A 858 28.86 -26.90 -17.81
CA SER A 858 29.94 -27.87 -17.60
C SER A 858 29.94 -28.52 -16.21
N GLY A 859 29.21 -27.95 -15.24
CA GLY A 859 29.04 -28.47 -13.89
C GLY A 859 29.95 -27.83 -12.83
N GLU A 860 30.51 -26.65 -13.10
CA GLU A 860 31.14 -25.84 -12.04
C GLU A 860 30.04 -25.26 -11.12
N GLU A 861 30.30 -25.20 -9.82
CA GLU A 861 29.36 -24.66 -8.81
C GLU A 861 29.92 -23.35 -8.23
N SER A 862 29.05 -22.36 -7.98
CA SER A 862 29.45 -21.09 -7.37
C SER A 862 29.91 -21.30 -5.92
N LYS A 863 30.54 -20.27 -5.32
CA LYS A 863 30.68 -20.25 -3.86
C LYS A 863 29.30 -20.20 -3.21
N VAL A 864 29.14 -20.95 -2.12
CA VAL A 864 28.06 -20.77 -1.13
C VAL A 864 28.58 -19.81 -0.04
N LEU A 865 27.68 -19.04 0.57
CA LEU A 865 27.97 -18.16 1.70
C LEU A 865 26.95 -18.39 2.82
N ASP A 866 27.40 -18.39 4.07
CA ASP A 866 26.52 -18.35 5.24
C ASP A 866 25.89 -16.94 5.35
N LEU A 867 24.62 -16.81 4.94
CA LEU A 867 23.92 -15.56 4.66
C LEU A 867 23.83 -14.55 5.84
N SER A 868 24.45 -13.37 5.70
CA SER A 868 24.18 -12.16 6.50
C SER A 868 23.38 -11.10 5.70
N ASN A 869 23.15 -9.92 6.30
CA ASN A 869 22.43 -8.81 5.66
C ASN A 869 23.28 -8.18 4.52
N TYR A 870 22.73 -8.01 3.31
CA TYR A 870 23.38 -7.28 2.19
C TYR A 870 24.72 -7.85 1.69
N ASP A 871 24.91 -9.17 1.74
CA ASP A 871 26.14 -9.80 1.25
C ASP A 871 26.22 -9.88 -0.29
N GLU A 872 27.45 -9.77 -0.80
CA GLU A 872 27.80 -10.01 -2.21
C GLU A 872 28.77 -11.21 -2.32
N VAL A 873 28.36 -12.24 -3.07
CA VAL A 873 29.23 -13.36 -3.44
C VAL A 873 29.64 -13.19 -4.90
N LYS A 874 30.95 -13.17 -5.19
CA LYS A 874 31.44 -13.13 -6.58
C LYS A 874 32.61 -14.06 -6.87
N GLY A 875 32.72 -14.39 -8.15
CA GLY A 875 33.77 -15.25 -8.71
C GLY A 875 33.69 -15.33 -10.22
N ILE A 876 34.51 -16.21 -10.78
CA ILE A 876 34.53 -16.55 -12.20
C ILE A 876 34.37 -18.06 -12.29
N PHE A 877 33.62 -18.52 -13.29
CA PHE A 877 33.61 -19.90 -13.75
C PHE A 877 34.74 -20.08 -14.77
N ASP A 878 35.75 -20.89 -14.46
CA ASP A 878 36.98 -21.02 -15.24
C ASP A 878 36.74 -21.73 -16.58
N LEU A 879 35.73 -22.61 -16.69
CA LEU A 879 35.41 -23.33 -17.93
C LEU A 879 34.57 -22.51 -18.90
N GLU A 880 33.55 -21.80 -18.42
CA GLU A 880 32.72 -20.91 -19.22
C GLU A 880 33.36 -19.51 -19.44
N ASN A 881 34.33 -19.11 -18.60
CA ASN A 881 34.85 -17.74 -18.48
C ASN A 881 33.71 -16.72 -18.24
N THR A 882 32.76 -17.07 -17.39
CA THR A 882 31.62 -16.24 -16.98
C THR A 882 31.90 -15.67 -15.60
N GLU A 883 31.82 -14.35 -15.42
CA GLU A 883 31.85 -13.73 -14.08
C GLU A 883 30.45 -13.83 -13.47
N TYR A 884 30.36 -14.24 -12.20
CA TYR A 884 29.10 -14.26 -11.46
C TYR A 884 29.16 -13.33 -10.25
N ILE A 885 28.02 -12.69 -9.97
CA ILE A 885 27.75 -11.92 -8.77
C ILE A 885 26.38 -12.36 -8.23
N ILE A 886 26.27 -12.61 -6.92
CA ILE A 886 25.03 -12.90 -6.20
C ILE A 886 24.92 -11.89 -5.07
N ARG A 887 23.88 -11.07 -5.07
CA ARG A 887 23.62 -10.02 -4.06
C ARG A 887 22.37 -10.39 -3.26
N TYR A 888 22.51 -10.55 -1.94
CA TYR A 888 21.43 -10.96 -1.04
C TYR A 888 20.88 -9.78 -0.25
N SER A 889 19.67 -9.31 -0.57
CA SER A 889 18.95 -8.32 0.23
C SER A 889 17.88 -9.01 1.10
N TYR A 890 18.22 -9.27 2.35
CA TYR A 890 17.29 -9.74 3.37
C TYR A 890 17.51 -9.01 4.71
N PRO A 891 16.42 -8.67 5.44
CA PRO A 891 15.09 -8.40 4.91
C PRO A 891 15.10 -7.07 4.12
N THR A 892 14.39 -7.00 2.99
CA THR A 892 14.23 -5.74 2.23
C THR A 892 13.59 -4.66 3.10
N SER A 893 13.97 -3.39 2.91
CA SER A 893 13.47 -2.26 3.70
C SER A 893 11.97 -1.99 3.52
N TYR A 894 11.44 -2.21 2.32
CA TYR A 894 10.06 -1.88 1.92
C TYR A 894 9.06 -3.03 2.09
N SER A 895 9.46 -4.30 1.89
CA SER A 895 8.55 -5.46 1.99
C SER A 895 8.92 -6.46 3.08
N GLY A 896 10.18 -6.52 3.53
CA GLY A 896 10.66 -7.51 4.50
C GLY A 896 10.87 -8.91 3.93
N GLN A 897 10.90 -9.05 2.60
CA GLN A 897 11.18 -10.30 1.88
C GLN A 897 12.70 -10.55 1.79
N GLU A 898 13.09 -11.75 1.34
CA GLU A 898 14.38 -11.92 0.67
C GLU A 898 14.23 -11.56 -0.81
N HIS A 899 15.12 -10.69 -1.28
CA HIS A 899 15.38 -10.43 -2.69
C HIS A 899 16.84 -10.75 -3.00
N THR A 900 17.07 -11.71 -3.90
CA THR A 900 18.40 -12.18 -4.28
C THR A 900 18.62 -11.91 -5.76
N THR A 901 19.55 -11.03 -6.09
CA THR A 901 19.89 -10.67 -7.48
C THR A 901 21.14 -11.43 -7.94
N VAL A 902 21.01 -12.21 -9.00
CA VAL A 902 22.12 -12.86 -9.70
C VAL A 902 22.48 -12.04 -10.93
N ILE A 903 23.77 -11.86 -11.19
CA ILE A 903 24.32 -11.23 -12.39
C ILE A 903 25.37 -12.17 -12.99
N LEU A 904 25.20 -12.55 -14.26
CA LEU A 904 26.13 -13.36 -15.03
C LEU A 904 26.67 -12.55 -16.22
N LYS A 905 27.95 -12.17 -16.18
CA LYS A 905 28.61 -11.46 -17.29
C LYS A 905 29.29 -12.48 -18.21
N ASN A 906 29.10 -12.33 -19.52
CA ASN A 906 29.59 -13.27 -20.54
C ASN A 906 29.08 -14.71 -20.28
N ALA A 907 27.77 -14.85 -20.05
CA ALA A 907 27.11 -16.12 -19.75
C ALA A 907 27.01 -17.01 -21.00
N LYS A 908 27.61 -18.20 -20.93
CA LYS A 908 27.74 -19.10 -22.08
C LYS A 908 26.49 -19.95 -22.35
N ARG A 909 26.34 -20.35 -23.61
CA ARG A 909 25.27 -21.24 -24.08
C ARG A 909 25.25 -22.58 -23.34
N GLY A 910 24.07 -23.03 -22.90
CA GLY A 910 23.85 -24.30 -22.21
C GLY A 910 22.66 -24.25 -21.26
N ILE A 911 22.55 -25.26 -20.39
CA ILE A 911 21.57 -25.24 -19.29
C ILE A 911 22.31 -24.89 -18.01
N TRP A 912 22.01 -23.71 -17.49
CA TRP A 912 22.43 -23.24 -16.16
C TRP A 912 21.41 -23.69 -15.13
N LYS A 913 21.84 -23.81 -13.88
CA LYS A 913 20.92 -24.07 -12.76
C LYS A 913 21.06 -23.03 -11.66
N LEU A 914 19.91 -22.56 -11.18
CA LEU A 914 19.79 -21.85 -9.92
C LEU A 914 19.29 -22.88 -8.90
N ARG A 915 20.20 -23.41 -8.10
CA ARG A 915 19.88 -24.34 -7.00
C ARG A 915 19.50 -23.51 -5.78
N LEU A 916 18.25 -23.62 -5.38
CA LEU A 916 17.68 -23.00 -4.19
C LEU A 916 17.67 -24.04 -3.07
N GLU A 917 18.29 -23.76 -1.92
CA GLU A 917 18.15 -24.56 -0.71
C GLU A 917 17.38 -23.75 0.34
N GLY A 918 16.30 -24.30 0.90
CA GLY A 918 15.54 -23.65 1.96
C GLY A 918 16.39 -23.43 3.21
N ALA A 919 16.82 -22.19 3.47
CA ALA A 919 17.53 -21.82 4.69
C ALA A 919 16.54 -21.60 5.85
N TYR A 920 15.38 -21.00 5.55
CA TYR A 920 14.28 -20.80 6.48
C TYR A 920 12.96 -20.77 5.70
N ILE A 921 11.97 -21.57 6.10
CA ILE A 921 10.73 -21.76 5.34
C ILE A 921 9.50 -21.66 6.25
N SER A 922 8.47 -20.99 5.74
CA SER A 922 7.10 -20.90 6.24
C SER A 922 6.09 -21.12 5.11
N GLU A 923 5.97 -20.20 4.15
CA GLU A 923 5.14 -20.41 2.93
C GLU A 923 5.88 -21.20 1.85
N GLY A 924 7.18 -20.95 1.70
CA GLY A 924 8.08 -21.59 0.74
C GLY A 924 8.00 -21.05 -0.69
N ILE A 925 7.10 -20.09 -0.95
CA ILE A 925 6.83 -19.57 -2.29
C ILE A 925 8.01 -18.74 -2.79
N TYR A 926 8.48 -19.04 -4.01
CA TYR A 926 9.49 -18.27 -4.72
C TYR A 926 9.01 -17.86 -6.10
N ASN A 927 9.41 -16.68 -6.58
CA ASN A 927 9.21 -16.20 -7.95
C ASN A 927 10.56 -15.74 -8.51
N ILE A 928 10.91 -16.14 -9.73
CA ILE A 928 12.19 -15.83 -10.38
C ILE A 928 11.96 -15.19 -11.74
N TYR A 929 12.63 -14.06 -11.98
CA TYR A 929 12.47 -13.22 -13.17
C TYR A 929 13.78 -13.05 -13.93
N LEU A 930 13.71 -13.25 -15.24
CA LEU A 930 14.61 -12.62 -16.20
C LEU A 930 14.06 -11.23 -16.57
N PRO A 931 14.92 -10.31 -17.06
CA PRO A 931 14.50 -9.11 -17.79
C PRO A 931 13.41 -9.38 -18.84
N ASN A 932 12.68 -8.34 -19.25
CA ASN A 932 11.75 -8.44 -20.37
C ASN A 932 12.44 -9.02 -21.61
N ARG A 933 11.71 -9.79 -22.41
CA ARG A 933 12.21 -10.53 -23.58
C ARG A 933 13.03 -9.68 -24.55
N VAL A 934 12.71 -8.39 -24.69
CA VAL A 934 13.44 -7.43 -25.54
C VAL A 934 14.88 -7.14 -25.08
N PHE A 935 15.23 -7.45 -23.83
CA PHE A 935 16.58 -7.31 -23.26
C PHE A 935 17.37 -8.63 -23.25
N LEU A 936 16.85 -9.70 -23.84
CA LEU A 936 17.44 -11.04 -23.81
C LEU A 936 17.73 -11.53 -25.23
N ASN A 937 18.86 -12.21 -25.41
CA ASN A 937 19.18 -12.82 -26.70
C ASN A 937 18.23 -13.99 -27.04
N PRO A 938 18.06 -14.30 -28.34
CA PRO A 938 17.18 -15.37 -28.80
C PRO A 938 17.41 -16.71 -28.09
N GLY A 939 16.38 -17.16 -27.37
CA GLY A 939 16.36 -18.47 -26.72
C GLY A 939 16.74 -18.50 -25.23
N THR A 940 17.24 -17.40 -24.64
CA THR A 940 17.47 -17.30 -23.19
C THR A 940 16.17 -17.30 -22.41
N LYS A 941 15.89 -18.30 -21.57
CA LYS A 941 14.59 -18.49 -20.90
C LYS A 941 14.65 -19.52 -19.76
N PHE A 942 13.64 -19.54 -18.89
CA PHE A 942 13.41 -20.71 -18.05
C PHE A 942 12.84 -21.88 -18.86
N LYS A 943 13.36 -23.08 -18.60
CA LYS A 943 12.99 -24.32 -19.30
C LYS A 943 11.59 -24.80 -18.92
N GLU A 944 11.25 -24.65 -17.64
CA GLU A 944 9.89 -24.67 -17.12
C GLU A 944 9.53 -23.23 -16.72
N SER A 945 8.32 -22.76 -17.02
CA SER A 945 7.97 -21.34 -16.87
C SER A 945 6.52 -21.15 -16.45
N ASN A 946 6.23 -20.19 -15.57
CA ASN A 946 4.88 -19.88 -15.11
C ASN A 946 4.37 -18.60 -15.79
N PRO A 947 3.28 -18.63 -16.59
CA PRO A 947 2.74 -17.44 -17.24
C PRO A 947 1.98 -16.49 -16.30
N ALA A 948 1.63 -16.93 -15.08
CA ALA A 948 1.14 -16.05 -14.00
C ALA A 948 2.29 -15.24 -13.39
N TYR A 949 1.96 -14.22 -12.59
CA TYR A 949 2.92 -13.30 -11.94
C TYR A 949 3.81 -12.49 -12.89
N THR A 950 3.40 -12.33 -14.15
CA THR A 950 4.18 -11.65 -15.21
C THR A 950 3.89 -10.15 -15.33
N ILE A 951 3.09 -9.58 -14.41
CA ILE A 951 2.78 -8.14 -14.38
C ILE A 951 4.08 -7.34 -14.15
N ASN A 952 4.33 -6.35 -15.00
CA ASN A 952 5.53 -5.52 -14.95
C ASN A 952 5.53 -4.51 -13.78
N TYR A 953 6.73 -4.09 -13.37
CA TYR A 953 6.99 -2.96 -12.46
C TYR A 953 6.18 -1.71 -12.86
N LEU A 954 5.89 -0.85 -11.87
CA LEU A 954 4.84 0.18 -11.90
C LEU A 954 3.41 -0.43 -11.92
N ALA A 955 3.12 -1.31 -12.88
CA ALA A 955 1.81 -1.94 -13.07
C ALA A 955 1.44 -2.99 -12.00
N VAL A 956 2.40 -3.47 -11.20
CA VAL A 956 2.17 -4.37 -10.04
C VAL A 956 1.47 -3.72 -8.85
N ARG A 957 1.50 -2.39 -8.71
CA ARG A 957 1.14 -1.68 -7.47
C ARG A 957 -0.39 -1.59 -7.20
N GLU A 958 -0.75 -1.33 -5.94
CA GLU A 958 -2.14 -1.14 -5.49
C GLU A 958 -2.74 0.21 -5.97
N ASP A 959 -1.88 1.21 -6.22
CA ASP A 959 -2.20 2.60 -6.54
C ASP A 959 -2.22 2.92 -8.05
N VAL A 960 -2.45 1.89 -8.87
CA VAL A 960 -2.50 1.98 -10.34
C VAL A 960 -3.73 1.23 -10.89
N ILE A 961 -4.30 1.73 -11.99
CA ILE A 961 -5.24 1.00 -12.85
C ILE A 961 -4.45 0.22 -13.90
N THR A 962 -4.38 -1.10 -13.78
CA THR A 962 -3.52 -1.94 -14.63
C THR A 962 -4.33 -2.58 -15.75
N ILE A 963 -3.89 -2.40 -17.00
CA ILE A 963 -4.65 -2.80 -18.19
C ILE A 963 -3.92 -3.91 -18.95
N GLY A 964 -4.57 -5.08 -19.05
CA GLY A 964 -4.12 -6.18 -19.91
C GLY A 964 -4.64 -6.06 -21.34
N THR A 965 -4.17 -6.93 -22.24
CA THR A 965 -4.42 -6.83 -23.69
C THR A 965 -5.38 -7.89 -24.19
N TYR A 966 -6.35 -7.50 -25.01
CA TYR A 966 -7.13 -8.43 -25.83
C TYR A 966 -7.14 -8.06 -27.32
N ASP A 967 -7.46 -9.05 -28.14
CA ASP A 967 -7.58 -8.96 -29.59
C ASP A 967 -9.06 -8.77 -29.98
N SER A 968 -9.40 -7.63 -30.59
CA SER A 968 -10.77 -7.31 -31.01
C SER A 968 -11.34 -8.26 -32.06
N ILE A 969 -10.50 -8.86 -32.91
CA ILE A 969 -10.92 -9.65 -34.08
C ILE A 969 -11.45 -11.01 -33.62
N ASN A 970 -10.73 -11.68 -32.72
CA ASN A 970 -11.14 -12.98 -32.16
C ASN A 970 -11.80 -12.90 -30.76
N LYS A 971 -11.79 -11.72 -30.13
CA LYS A 971 -12.36 -11.43 -28.81
C LYS A 971 -11.82 -12.32 -27.70
N SER A 972 -10.51 -12.59 -27.74
CA SER A 972 -9.76 -13.35 -26.74
C SER A 972 -8.55 -12.56 -26.20
N VAL A 973 -8.07 -12.94 -25.01
CA VAL A 973 -6.90 -12.32 -24.39
C VAL A 973 -5.67 -12.60 -25.24
N TRP A 974 -4.88 -11.54 -25.53
CA TRP A 974 -3.67 -11.67 -26.32
C TRP A 974 -2.65 -12.57 -25.60
N PRO A 975 -2.10 -13.62 -26.21
CA PRO A 975 -1.31 -14.63 -25.48
C PRO A 975 -0.10 -14.08 -24.70
N ALA A 976 0.53 -13.01 -25.20
CA ALA A 976 1.66 -12.36 -24.55
C ALA A 976 1.24 -11.33 -23.47
N SER A 977 -0.04 -11.00 -23.31
CA SER A 977 -0.50 -10.13 -22.22
C SER A 977 -0.04 -10.71 -20.88
N SER A 978 0.70 -9.91 -20.12
CA SER A 978 1.09 -10.24 -18.75
C SER A 978 -0.13 -10.48 -17.86
N ARG A 979 0.05 -11.33 -16.85
CA ARG A 979 -1.02 -11.95 -16.06
C ARG A 979 -0.68 -11.91 -14.58
N GLY A 980 -1.69 -11.70 -13.75
CA GLY A 980 -1.54 -11.66 -12.30
C GLY A 980 -1.42 -13.04 -11.64
N PRO A 981 -1.58 -13.09 -10.31
CA PRO A 981 -1.63 -11.92 -9.43
C PRO A 981 -0.23 -11.25 -9.38
N ASN A 982 -0.07 -10.13 -8.70
CA ASN A 982 1.28 -9.67 -8.32
C ASN A 982 1.89 -10.63 -7.27
N ILE A 983 3.19 -10.53 -6.96
CA ILE A 983 3.86 -11.52 -6.10
C ILE A 983 3.36 -11.58 -4.65
N ILE A 984 2.55 -10.59 -4.21
CA ILE A 984 1.91 -10.57 -2.89
C ILE A 984 0.44 -11.01 -2.92
N GLY A 985 -0.01 -11.61 -4.03
CA GLY A 985 -1.37 -12.14 -4.21
C GLY A 985 -2.41 -11.12 -4.67
N GLY A 986 -2.02 -9.86 -4.90
CA GLY A 986 -2.91 -8.80 -5.41
C GLY A 986 -3.37 -9.08 -6.83
N MET A 987 -4.69 -9.19 -7.03
CA MET A 987 -5.28 -9.53 -8.33
C MET A 987 -5.05 -8.42 -9.38
N LYS A 988 -4.54 -8.84 -10.54
CA LYS A 988 -4.19 -8.00 -11.71
C LYS A 988 -4.36 -8.84 -13.00
N PRO A 989 -4.53 -8.22 -14.19
CA PRO A 989 -4.85 -6.80 -14.40
C PRO A 989 -6.23 -6.43 -13.82
N ASP A 990 -6.58 -5.16 -13.81
CA ASP A 990 -7.89 -4.68 -13.36
C ASP A 990 -8.98 -4.99 -14.40
N VAL A 991 -8.69 -4.70 -15.68
CA VAL A 991 -9.49 -5.08 -16.86
C VAL A 991 -8.57 -5.34 -18.05
N ILE A 992 -9.13 -5.87 -19.14
CA ILE A 992 -8.44 -5.99 -20.44
C ILE A 992 -9.02 -5.00 -21.47
N ALA A 993 -8.17 -4.39 -22.28
CA ALA A 993 -8.57 -3.47 -23.35
C ALA A 993 -7.93 -3.87 -24.71
N PRO A 994 -8.44 -3.35 -25.85
CA PRO A 994 -7.89 -3.66 -27.16
C PRO A 994 -6.45 -3.18 -27.32
N GLY A 995 -5.56 -4.07 -27.76
CA GLY A 995 -4.14 -3.74 -27.95
C GLY A 995 -3.43 -4.65 -28.94
N VAL A 996 -4.11 -5.13 -29.97
CA VAL A 996 -3.53 -5.90 -31.08
C VAL A 996 -3.86 -5.18 -32.39
N ASN A 997 -2.82 -4.91 -33.19
CA ASN A 997 -2.85 -4.19 -34.46
C ASN A 997 -3.60 -2.84 -34.40
N ILE A 998 -3.51 -2.12 -33.29
CA ILE A 998 -4.22 -0.84 -33.11
C ILE A 998 -3.60 0.22 -34.00
N ILE A 999 -4.41 0.87 -34.86
CA ILE A 999 -3.94 1.97 -35.71
C ILE A 999 -3.70 3.22 -34.87
N GLY A 1000 -2.54 3.86 -35.04
CA GLY A 1000 -2.19 5.12 -34.39
C GLY A 1000 -1.30 6.04 -35.25
N PRO A 1001 -1.35 7.37 -35.04
CA PRO A 1001 -0.40 8.36 -35.57
C PRO A 1001 1.06 7.93 -35.42
N TYR A 1002 1.84 8.01 -36.48
CA TYR A 1002 3.27 7.68 -36.50
C TYR A 1002 4.06 8.86 -37.12
N PRO A 1003 5.31 9.13 -36.68
CA PRO A 1003 6.01 10.35 -37.07
C PRO A 1003 6.04 10.64 -38.57
N LYS A 1004 6.08 11.94 -38.89
CA LYS A 1004 6.09 12.54 -40.24
C LYS A 1004 4.75 12.39 -40.97
N ASN A 1005 3.64 12.58 -40.23
CA ASN A 1005 2.26 12.53 -40.73
C ASN A 1005 1.86 11.19 -41.37
N ASN A 1006 2.22 10.08 -40.70
CA ASN A 1006 1.90 8.71 -41.12
C ASN A 1006 0.97 8.03 -40.10
N TYR A 1007 0.49 6.83 -40.44
CA TYR A 1007 -0.12 5.92 -39.47
C TYR A 1007 0.59 4.57 -39.51
N ALA A 1008 0.63 3.90 -38.37
CA ALA A 1008 1.19 2.57 -38.18
C ALA A 1008 0.24 1.72 -37.31
N THR A 1009 0.57 0.45 -37.11
CA THR A 1009 -0.13 -0.44 -36.17
C THR A 1009 0.77 -0.80 -35.00
N VAL A 1010 0.21 -0.83 -33.78
CA VAL A 1010 0.91 -1.21 -32.55
C VAL A 1010 0.21 -2.39 -31.88
N THR A 1011 1.01 -3.34 -31.39
CA THR A 1011 0.55 -4.53 -30.66
C THR A 1011 1.25 -4.61 -29.31
N GLY A 1012 0.49 -4.56 -28.23
CA GLY A 1012 0.98 -4.63 -26.85
C GLY A 1012 0.06 -3.98 -25.82
N SER A 1013 0.41 -4.10 -24.55
CA SER A 1013 -0.36 -3.53 -23.43
C SER A 1013 -0.29 -2.00 -23.34
N SER A 1014 0.68 -1.33 -23.98
CA SER A 1014 0.70 0.14 -24.10
C SER A 1014 -0.53 0.67 -24.85
N ALA A 1015 -0.90 0.06 -25.97
CA ALA A 1015 -2.08 0.43 -26.76
C ALA A 1015 -3.39 0.16 -25.99
N ALA A 1016 -3.42 -0.87 -25.13
CA ALA A 1016 -4.54 -1.15 -24.23
C ALA A 1016 -4.64 -0.08 -23.11
N GLY A 1017 -3.52 0.29 -22.51
CA GLY A 1017 -3.41 1.40 -21.55
C GLY A 1017 -3.81 2.75 -22.13
N ALA A 1018 -3.48 3.02 -23.39
CA ALA A 1018 -3.89 4.23 -24.11
C ALA A 1018 -5.42 4.33 -24.28
N HIS A 1019 -6.08 3.24 -24.69
CA HIS A 1019 -7.55 3.19 -24.76
C HIS A 1019 -8.20 3.48 -23.39
N ALA A 1020 -7.70 2.84 -22.32
CA ALA A 1020 -8.23 3.04 -20.98
C ALA A 1020 -7.96 4.46 -20.45
N SER A 1021 -6.80 5.05 -20.75
CA SER A 1021 -6.46 6.43 -20.39
C SER A 1021 -7.43 7.44 -21.01
N GLY A 1022 -7.74 7.25 -22.30
CA GLY A 1022 -8.79 8.03 -22.97
C GLY A 1022 -10.18 7.81 -22.37
N VAL A 1023 -10.53 6.59 -21.96
CA VAL A 1023 -11.80 6.31 -21.26
C VAL A 1023 -11.88 7.05 -19.92
N ILE A 1024 -10.79 7.10 -19.14
CA ILE A 1024 -10.76 7.91 -17.90
C ILE A 1024 -10.86 9.40 -18.19
N ALA A 1025 -10.31 9.91 -19.30
CA ALA A 1025 -10.55 11.29 -19.74
C ALA A 1025 -12.01 11.58 -20.11
N LEU A 1026 -12.71 10.67 -20.80
CA LEU A 1026 -14.16 10.81 -21.05
C LEU A 1026 -14.97 10.79 -19.74
N TYR A 1027 -14.60 9.91 -18.81
CA TYR A 1027 -15.18 9.83 -17.48
C TYR A 1027 -14.98 11.12 -16.68
N TYR A 1028 -13.76 11.65 -16.64
CA TYR A 1028 -13.42 12.89 -15.91
C TYR A 1028 -14.05 14.15 -16.51
N GLN A 1029 -14.27 14.22 -17.83
CA GLN A 1029 -15.12 15.26 -18.41
C GLN A 1029 -16.49 15.26 -17.69
N TYR A 1030 -17.17 14.11 -17.70
CA TYR A 1030 -18.51 13.99 -17.14
C TYR A 1030 -18.58 14.20 -15.61
N VAL A 1031 -17.68 13.57 -14.84
CA VAL A 1031 -17.78 13.63 -13.37
C VAL A 1031 -17.21 14.92 -12.77
N MET A 1032 -16.22 15.58 -13.40
CA MET A 1032 -15.53 16.74 -12.80
C MET A 1032 -15.56 18.03 -13.63
N VAL A 1033 -15.48 17.96 -14.97
CA VAL A 1033 -15.49 19.19 -15.81
C VAL A 1033 -16.91 19.70 -16.01
N GLU A 1034 -17.86 18.79 -16.20
CA GLU A 1034 -19.31 19.05 -16.23
C GLU A 1034 -19.92 19.05 -14.82
N ASP A 1035 -19.10 18.82 -13.78
CA ASP A 1035 -19.38 18.90 -12.34
C ASP A 1035 -20.54 18.02 -11.82
N TYR A 1036 -21.08 17.10 -12.64
CA TYR A 1036 -22.22 16.25 -12.27
C TYR A 1036 -21.97 15.36 -11.03
N TYR A 1037 -20.72 14.94 -10.80
CA TYR A 1037 -20.36 14.01 -9.73
C TYR A 1037 -18.92 14.26 -9.21
N ARG A 1038 -18.60 15.51 -8.83
CA ARG A 1038 -17.24 15.94 -8.49
C ARG A 1038 -16.52 15.04 -7.45
N ASN A 1039 -17.27 14.47 -6.52
CA ASN A 1039 -16.79 13.53 -5.50
C ASN A 1039 -16.54 12.08 -6.01
N ARG A 1040 -16.63 11.84 -7.33
CA ARG A 1040 -16.36 10.57 -7.99
C ARG A 1040 -15.06 10.58 -8.84
N GLY A 1041 -14.30 11.68 -8.85
CA GLY A 1041 -13.05 11.82 -9.60
C GLY A 1041 -11.84 11.02 -9.07
N PHE A 1042 -11.94 10.34 -7.93
CA PHE A 1042 -10.86 9.50 -7.38
C PHE A 1042 -10.58 8.28 -8.26
N MET A 1043 -9.31 7.95 -8.47
CA MET A 1043 -8.85 6.82 -9.30
C MET A 1043 -9.53 5.49 -8.93
N GLN A 1044 -9.74 5.21 -7.65
CA GLN A 1044 -10.38 3.97 -7.19
C GLN A 1044 -11.85 3.94 -7.56
N LYS A 1045 -12.56 5.08 -7.56
CA LYS A 1045 -13.95 5.13 -8.02
C LYS A 1045 -14.01 4.91 -9.53
N ALA A 1046 -13.14 5.57 -10.29
CA ALA A 1046 -12.97 5.29 -11.72
C ALA A 1046 -12.67 3.79 -11.98
N ARG A 1047 -11.72 3.21 -11.25
CA ARG A 1047 -11.39 1.77 -11.28
C ARG A 1047 -12.58 0.88 -10.91
N THR A 1048 -13.32 1.22 -9.85
CA THR A 1048 -14.53 0.51 -9.39
C THR A 1048 -15.60 0.47 -10.49
N TYR A 1049 -15.89 1.62 -11.12
CA TYR A 1049 -16.88 1.68 -12.19
C TYR A 1049 -16.39 0.97 -13.45
N MET A 1050 -15.10 1.07 -13.79
CA MET A 1050 -14.47 0.36 -14.92
C MET A 1050 -14.53 -1.16 -14.75
N GLN A 1051 -14.14 -1.67 -13.57
CA GLN A 1051 -14.20 -3.09 -13.21
C GLN A 1051 -15.66 -3.59 -13.15
N GLY A 1052 -16.54 -2.87 -12.45
CA GLY A 1052 -17.95 -3.22 -12.27
C GLY A 1052 -18.75 -3.20 -13.57
N GLY A 1053 -18.45 -2.25 -14.45
CA GLY A 1053 -19.03 -2.12 -15.80
C GLY A 1053 -18.38 -2.98 -16.89
N ALA A 1054 -17.31 -3.71 -16.59
CA ALA A 1054 -16.59 -4.51 -17.57
C ALA A 1054 -17.47 -5.62 -18.19
N THR A 1055 -17.33 -5.83 -19.50
CA THR A 1055 -18.01 -6.91 -20.24
C THR A 1055 -17.39 -8.26 -19.88
N ARG A 1056 -18.23 -9.23 -19.48
CA ARG A 1056 -17.82 -10.57 -19.00
C ARG A 1056 -18.35 -11.67 -19.91
N ILE A 1057 -17.49 -12.64 -20.24
CA ILE A 1057 -17.86 -13.78 -21.10
C ILE A 1057 -18.57 -14.84 -20.25
N LYS A 1058 -19.81 -15.18 -20.65
CA LYS A 1058 -20.63 -16.17 -19.93
C LYS A 1058 -19.96 -17.55 -19.89
N GLY A 1059 -19.68 -18.04 -18.69
CA GLY A 1059 -19.02 -19.33 -18.46
C GLY A 1059 -17.53 -19.24 -18.13
N ILE A 1060 -16.97 -18.02 -18.10
CA ILE A 1060 -15.69 -17.71 -17.45
C ILE A 1060 -15.99 -17.13 -16.07
N GLU A 1061 -15.20 -17.50 -15.06
CA GLU A 1061 -15.27 -16.94 -13.70
C GLU A 1061 -14.48 -15.63 -13.62
N TYR A 1062 -15.02 -14.66 -12.90
CA TYR A 1062 -14.45 -13.32 -12.74
C TYR A 1062 -14.55 -12.87 -11.27
N PRO A 1063 -13.59 -12.10 -10.74
CA PRO A 1063 -12.35 -11.69 -11.40
C PRO A 1063 -11.38 -12.86 -11.61
N ASN A 1064 -10.49 -12.75 -12.60
CA ASN A 1064 -9.42 -13.74 -12.81
C ASN A 1064 -8.10 -13.09 -13.28
N ASN A 1065 -6.99 -13.76 -12.99
CA ASN A 1065 -5.63 -13.28 -13.21
C ASN A 1065 -5.24 -13.03 -14.70
N THR A 1066 -6.11 -13.34 -15.65
CA THR A 1066 -5.84 -13.18 -17.10
C THR A 1066 -6.72 -12.10 -17.74
N SER A 1067 -7.92 -11.86 -17.21
CA SER A 1067 -8.89 -10.88 -17.75
C SER A 1067 -9.24 -9.75 -16.77
N GLY A 1068 -8.74 -9.78 -15.53
CA GLY A 1068 -9.22 -8.93 -14.45
C GLY A 1068 -10.71 -9.16 -14.20
N TYR A 1069 -11.48 -8.08 -14.12
CA TYR A 1069 -12.95 -8.11 -14.00
C TYR A 1069 -13.69 -8.25 -15.34
N GLY A 1070 -12.99 -8.24 -16.49
CA GLY A 1070 -13.60 -8.31 -17.82
C GLY A 1070 -12.96 -7.37 -18.85
N SER A 1071 -13.56 -7.30 -20.04
CA SER A 1071 -13.19 -6.35 -21.09
C SER A 1071 -13.71 -4.95 -20.77
N LEU A 1072 -12.87 -3.94 -20.99
CA LEU A 1072 -13.20 -2.52 -20.87
C LEU A 1072 -14.44 -2.16 -21.71
N ASP A 1073 -15.47 -1.62 -21.05
CA ASP A 1073 -16.64 -1.00 -21.70
C ASP A 1073 -16.97 0.32 -20.98
N PHE A 1074 -16.79 1.44 -21.66
CA PHE A 1074 -17.10 2.76 -21.10
C PHE A 1074 -18.60 2.97 -20.89
N ARG A 1075 -19.46 2.34 -21.70
CA ARG A 1075 -20.92 2.42 -21.50
C ARG A 1075 -21.34 1.64 -20.25
N GLY A 1076 -20.86 0.41 -20.10
CA GLY A 1076 -21.05 -0.37 -18.87
C GLY A 1076 -20.52 0.36 -17.63
N MET A 1077 -19.35 0.98 -17.73
CA MET A 1077 -18.78 1.85 -16.68
C MET A 1077 -19.67 3.05 -16.35
N PHE A 1078 -20.19 3.75 -17.35
CA PHE A 1078 -21.10 4.88 -17.18
C PHE A 1078 -22.46 4.47 -16.60
N ASP A 1079 -22.97 3.28 -16.94
CA ASP A 1079 -24.19 2.72 -16.36
C ASP A 1079 -24.03 2.39 -14.86
N GLN A 1080 -22.80 2.24 -14.33
CA GLN A 1080 -22.56 2.14 -12.88
C GLN A 1080 -22.63 3.48 -12.12
N LEU A 1081 -22.72 4.63 -12.81
CA LEU A 1081 -22.93 5.93 -12.15
C LEU A 1081 -24.38 6.17 -11.71
N LYS A 1082 -25.32 5.29 -12.07
CA LYS A 1082 -26.78 5.43 -11.91
C LYS A 1082 -27.35 4.69 -10.69
#